data_AF-A0AAW0VF95-F1
#
_entry.id   AF-A0AAW0VF95-F1
#
_cell.length_a   1.000
_cell.length_b   1.000
_cell.length_c   1.000
_cell.angle_alpha   90.00
_cell.angle_beta   90.00
_cell.angle_gamma   90.00
#
_symmetry.space_group_name_H-M   'P 1'
#
loop_
_entity.id
_entity.type
_entity.pdbx_description
1 polymer ?
#
loop_
_entity_poly.entity_id
_entity_poly.type
_entity_poly.pdbx_seq_one_letter_code
_entity_poly.pdbx_strand_id
1 'polypeptide(L)'
;MPDIPEIPNDLKSELGSETLATESRSDDFSSRPKSRDSWRGPSSHGPQDINNIDEWDKCIRDAEEAWKAFEGPEDQKVKLAATALHLYKLLLARFPFLTESWRRFSIFTYKVSGLRDSIAVFRLATEEFSQSVSLWVEYLEALLSAGEEYADAHGIDKEFIRAERCIGHNFNSDPFWDLYISHTSKKDDPKHLLDLYLTLIRIPLYQYARYYNQFTEMNKVFDVSEIITDEVQLNERLKAFGKNSASELSALEKQQIIDNYTNSIFTETQRQVNEKWKFESALNVQDFYPSLASEIAEPWLTYLDHEVNILKSLVDGERKGHHCRIVKNLFERSIVPNCFSKRIWSRYVEFAQSYLEFEETKAIYDKAVFKFVPLDEPEIRMKYKSFLMDHGKFDTCNEYIFDLLKIYSGSTGSHIYAKNAYVYSLRLLMELWTESVDHKSLESALESIVFGYFDKVDRYRKSTSPAETQNDVKAKYDLKQVFITLLAKLVNDDGMSVVTVAYLKLLEAAGDAVKIRTFFNKYAQEFVFSYSVQFWKFFVEFEGYNQVNLINLRSIINYIKERSSLPQRAVEAFLDIYHEVICDNLKMAMILKGPNNEDLHDTLIYHDLEKSHGVFGNASAARRMANNNSYIRDLEAQRSAKNNSSHYSPSNFNREQEYRRFAKRHVIHPGIFQDIPEKISPTEDEKFISLLDDNAKIPPPPKYKNVDKAFGPVKYPEE
;
A
#
# COMPACT_ATOMS: atom_id res chain seq x y z
N MET A 1 9.22 37.50 -29.70
CA MET A 1 9.37 36.23 -28.97
C MET A 1 8.01 35.88 -28.42
N PRO A 2 7.28 34.96 -29.06
CA PRO A 2 6.08 34.39 -28.46
C PRO A 2 6.45 33.16 -27.61
N ASP A 3 5.75 33.03 -26.48
CA ASP A 3 6.01 32.09 -25.40
C ASP A 3 5.71 30.62 -25.74
N ILE A 4 6.64 29.80 -25.26
CA ILE A 4 6.78 28.34 -25.28
C ILE A 4 5.45 27.64 -24.93
N PRO A 5 5.07 26.51 -25.56
CA PRO A 5 4.13 25.55 -24.97
C PRO A 5 4.82 24.82 -23.82
N GLU A 6 5.01 25.51 -22.69
CA GLU A 6 5.20 24.81 -21.43
C GLU A 6 3.89 24.07 -21.13
N ILE A 7 3.98 22.79 -20.76
CA ILE A 7 2.87 22.12 -20.09
C ILE A 7 2.53 23.03 -18.90
N PRO A 8 1.32 23.61 -18.82
CA PRO A 8 0.98 24.53 -17.73
C PRO A 8 1.38 23.88 -16.40
N ASN A 9 2.02 24.62 -15.49
CA ASN A 9 2.45 24.06 -14.20
C ASN A 9 1.29 23.41 -13.43
N ASP A 10 0.06 23.87 -13.68
CA ASP A 10 -1.20 23.32 -13.19
C ASP A 10 -1.53 21.91 -13.73
N LEU A 11 -0.93 21.48 -14.83
CA LEU A 11 -1.08 20.14 -15.44
C LEU A 11 -0.02 19.14 -14.96
N LYS A 12 1.18 19.58 -14.53
CA LYS A 12 2.25 18.70 -14.01
C LYS A 12 2.23 18.52 -12.49
N SER A 13 1.94 19.58 -11.74
CA SER A 13 2.03 19.58 -10.27
C SER A 13 1.04 18.60 -9.60
N GLU A 14 -0.18 18.49 -10.13
CA GLU A 14 -1.24 17.64 -9.57
C GLU A 14 -1.12 16.15 -9.93
N LEU A 15 -0.39 15.78 -11.00
CA LEU A 15 -0.18 14.37 -11.38
C LEU A 15 1.10 13.77 -10.78
N GLY A 16 2.13 14.59 -10.53
CA GLY A 16 3.45 14.12 -10.10
C GLY A 16 3.72 14.15 -8.60
N SER A 17 3.04 14.99 -7.83
CA SER A 17 3.40 15.19 -6.42
C SER A 17 2.36 16.00 -5.65
N GLU A 18 1.17 15.45 -5.42
CA GLU A 18 0.33 15.90 -4.31
C GLU A 18 -0.68 14.80 -3.96
N THR A 19 -0.40 14.07 -2.89
CA THR A 19 -1.41 13.30 -2.18
C THR A 19 -2.55 14.25 -1.84
N LEU A 20 -3.73 14.02 -2.42
CA LEU A 20 -5.03 14.65 -2.12
C LEU A 20 -5.05 15.30 -0.73
N ALA A 21 -4.63 16.57 -0.68
CA ALA A 21 -4.67 17.39 0.50
C ALA A 21 -5.96 18.20 0.43
N THR A 22 -7.02 17.69 1.03
CA THR A 22 -8.16 18.53 1.38
C THR A 22 -7.78 19.38 2.58
N GLU A 23 -7.94 20.70 2.43
CA GLU A 23 -7.59 21.69 3.44
C GLU A 23 -8.12 21.33 4.84
N SER A 24 -7.20 21.32 5.81
CA SER A 24 -7.48 21.08 7.21
C SER A 24 -8.37 22.17 7.80
N ARG A 25 -9.58 21.81 8.24
CA ARG A 25 -10.30 22.57 9.27
C ARG A 25 -10.02 21.96 10.64
N SER A 26 -9.42 22.76 11.51
CA SER A 26 -9.26 22.49 12.93
C SER A 26 -10.63 22.55 13.62
N ASP A 27 -11.13 21.41 14.10
CA ASP A 27 -12.33 21.37 14.94
C ASP A 27 -11.95 21.51 16.42
N ASP A 28 -12.26 22.69 16.96
CA ASP A 28 -12.38 22.95 18.39
C ASP A 28 -13.67 22.29 18.90
N PHE A 29 -13.53 21.45 19.93
CA PHE A 29 -14.63 20.84 20.66
C PHE A 29 -15.50 21.92 21.34
N SER A 30 -16.71 22.18 20.85
CA SER A 30 -17.82 22.59 21.72
C SER A 30 -19.21 22.27 21.16
N SER A 31 -20.07 21.84 22.08
CA SER A 31 -21.42 21.31 21.91
C SER A 31 -22.49 22.35 21.53
N ARG A 32 -23.40 22.02 20.59
CA ARG A 32 -24.90 22.06 20.70
C ARG A 32 -25.60 21.88 19.33
N PRO A 33 -26.83 21.31 19.27
CA PRO A 33 -27.50 21.01 18.01
C PRO A 33 -28.58 22.05 17.64
N LYS A 34 -28.47 22.70 16.47
CA LYS A 34 -29.53 23.45 15.75
C LYS A 34 -29.05 23.67 14.30
N SER A 35 -29.84 23.73 13.24
CA SER A 35 -31.23 23.41 12.91
C SER A 35 -31.24 23.10 11.41
N ARG A 36 -32.20 22.29 10.94
CA ARG A 36 -32.42 22.02 9.52
C ARG A 36 -32.83 23.32 8.83
N ASP A 37 -31.97 23.89 8.00
CA ASP A 37 -32.37 24.78 6.91
C ASP A 37 -31.68 24.35 5.63
N SER A 38 -32.53 23.91 4.70
CA SER A 38 -32.19 23.33 3.42
C SER A 38 -31.92 24.42 2.39
N TRP A 39 -30.67 24.51 1.95
CA TRP A 39 -30.32 24.91 0.59
C TRP A 39 -29.23 23.96 0.09
N ARG A 40 -29.64 22.84 -0.51
CA ARG A 40 -28.72 21.98 -1.28
C ARG A 40 -28.48 22.67 -2.62
N GLY A 41 -27.32 23.30 -2.78
CA GLY A 41 -26.78 23.58 -4.10
C GLY A 41 -26.43 22.26 -4.83
N PRO A 42 -26.21 22.29 -6.16
CA PRO A 42 -25.82 21.11 -6.91
C PRO A 42 -24.55 20.51 -6.28
N SER A 43 -24.60 19.23 -5.97
CA SER A 43 -23.56 18.49 -5.26
C SER A 43 -22.23 18.51 -6.02
N SER A 44 -21.32 19.37 -5.59
CA SER A 44 -19.89 19.37 -5.94
C SER A 44 -19.16 18.31 -5.10
N HIS A 45 -19.57 17.04 -5.19
CA HIS A 45 -18.91 15.96 -4.46
C HIS A 45 -18.34 15.02 -5.52
N GLY A 46 -17.02 14.82 -5.48
CA GLY A 46 -16.37 13.75 -6.23
C GLY A 46 -16.97 12.37 -5.87
N PRO A 47 -16.52 11.30 -6.52
CA PRO A 47 -17.07 9.97 -6.29
C PRO A 47 -16.95 9.57 -4.82
N GLN A 48 -17.93 8.78 -4.34
CA GLN A 48 -17.94 8.32 -2.96
C GLN A 48 -16.93 7.18 -2.78
N ASP A 49 -16.79 6.32 -3.79
CA ASP A 49 -15.71 5.35 -3.90
C ASP A 49 -14.74 5.74 -5.03
N ILE A 50 -13.51 6.08 -4.64
CA ILE A 50 -12.43 6.46 -5.56
C ILE A 50 -12.07 5.33 -6.54
N ASN A 51 -12.36 4.07 -6.20
CA ASN A 51 -12.04 2.94 -7.06
C ASN A 51 -13.19 2.54 -8.00
N ASN A 52 -14.36 3.16 -7.89
CA ASN A 52 -15.52 2.84 -8.74
C ASN A 52 -15.56 3.71 -10.01
N ILE A 53 -15.22 3.13 -11.15
CA ILE A 53 -15.13 3.86 -12.42
C ILE A 53 -16.51 4.30 -12.95
N ASP A 54 -17.58 3.55 -12.66
CA ASP A 54 -18.93 3.95 -13.08
C ASP A 54 -19.40 5.23 -12.37
N GLU A 55 -18.97 5.41 -11.11
CA GLU A 55 -19.20 6.66 -10.35
C GLU A 55 -18.41 7.83 -10.95
N TRP A 56 -17.14 7.60 -11.30
CA TRP A 56 -16.34 8.61 -12.00
C TRP A 56 -16.96 9.03 -13.32
N ASP A 57 -17.38 8.08 -14.16
CA ASP A 57 -18.01 8.35 -15.45
C ASP A 57 -19.30 9.16 -15.30
N LYS A 58 -20.08 8.85 -14.27
CA LYS A 58 -21.28 9.63 -13.92
C LYS A 58 -20.92 11.05 -13.50
N CYS A 59 -19.98 11.24 -12.58
CA CYS A 59 -19.56 12.56 -12.11
C CYS A 59 -19.02 13.43 -13.25
N ILE A 60 -18.21 12.86 -14.15
CA ILE A 60 -17.66 13.57 -15.31
C ILE A 60 -18.78 13.95 -16.27
N ARG A 61 -19.70 13.03 -16.59
CA ARG A 61 -20.83 13.33 -17.48
C ARG A 61 -21.72 14.43 -16.91
N ASP A 62 -22.05 14.35 -15.62
CA ASP A 62 -22.87 15.37 -14.95
C ASP A 62 -22.18 16.75 -14.99
N ALA A 63 -20.85 16.80 -14.86
CA ALA A 63 -20.07 18.04 -14.98
C ALA A 63 -20.02 18.58 -16.42
N GLU A 64 -19.84 17.72 -17.42
CA GLU A 64 -19.88 18.10 -18.84
C GLU A 64 -21.25 18.62 -19.26
N GLU A 65 -22.32 17.96 -18.82
CA GLU A 65 -23.70 18.38 -19.06
C GLU A 65 -24.00 19.72 -18.38
N ALA A 66 -23.56 19.90 -17.14
CA ALA A 66 -23.68 21.18 -16.43
C ALA A 66 -22.97 22.31 -17.17
N TRP A 67 -21.75 22.09 -17.68
CA TRP A 67 -21.03 23.09 -18.49
C TRP A 67 -21.74 23.39 -19.82
N LYS A 68 -22.23 22.35 -20.51
CA LYS A 68 -22.89 22.50 -21.82
C LYS A 68 -24.24 23.19 -21.72
N ALA A 69 -25.01 22.94 -20.66
CA ALA A 69 -26.33 23.51 -20.43
C ALA A 69 -26.29 24.92 -19.82
N PHE A 70 -25.10 25.41 -19.42
CA PHE A 70 -24.98 26.69 -18.73
C PHE A 70 -24.97 27.88 -19.70
N GLU A 71 -26.00 28.71 -19.62
CA GLU A 71 -26.16 29.95 -20.43
C GLU A 71 -25.93 31.24 -19.59
N GLY A 72 -25.25 31.14 -18.45
CA GLY A 72 -24.99 32.26 -17.52
C GLY A 72 -23.66 33.01 -17.75
N PRO A 73 -23.17 33.76 -16.74
CA PRO A 73 -21.94 34.55 -16.84
C PRO A 73 -20.69 33.71 -17.19
N GLU A 74 -19.83 34.23 -18.07
CA GLU A 74 -18.64 33.51 -18.57
C GLU A 74 -17.72 33.03 -17.43
N ASP A 75 -17.54 33.83 -16.38
CA ASP A 75 -16.72 33.46 -15.22
C ASP A 75 -17.20 32.18 -14.50
N GLN A 76 -18.51 31.96 -14.46
CA GLN A 76 -19.09 30.74 -13.87
C GLN A 76 -18.97 29.55 -14.83
N LYS A 77 -19.08 29.80 -16.13
CA LYS A 77 -18.87 28.79 -17.18
C LYS A 77 -17.43 28.27 -17.18
N VAL A 78 -16.45 29.16 -17.01
CA VAL A 78 -15.04 28.80 -16.88
C VAL A 78 -14.80 27.94 -15.62
N LYS A 79 -15.44 28.26 -14.49
CA LYS A 79 -15.33 27.43 -13.26
C LYS A 79 -15.91 26.03 -13.44
N LEU A 80 -17.05 25.91 -14.12
CA LEU A 80 -17.65 24.60 -14.44
C LEU A 80 -16.73 23.78 -15.34
N ALA A 81 -16.13 24.43 -16.36
CA ALA A 81 -15.13 23.78 -17.22
C ALA A 81 -13.92 23.31 -16.42
N ALA A 82 -13.36 24.17 -15.55
CA ALA A 82 -12.23 23.83 -14.69
C ALA A 82 -12.55 22.64 -13.76
N THR A 83 -13.79 22.53 -13.28
CA THR A 83 -14.23 21.42 -12.44
C THR A 83 -14.21 20.11 -13.23
N ALA A 84 -14.75 20.10 -14.45
CA ALA A 84 -14.72 18.92 -15.33
C ALA A 84 -13.28 18.52 -15.72
N LEU A 85 -12.42 19.49 -16.06
CA LEU A 85 -11.00 19.25 -16.35
C LEU A 85 -10.28 18.64 -15.14
N HIS A 86 -10.55 19.13 -13.93
CA HIS A 86 -9.97 18.60 -12.70
C HIS A 86 -10.43 17.17 -12.41
N LEU A 87 -11.71 16.85 -12.64
CA LEU A 87 -12.22 15.47 -12.50
C LEU A 87 -11.52 14.50 -13.47
N TYR A 88 -11.29 14.91 -14.72
CA TYR A 88 -10.51 14.11 -15.68
C TYR A 88 -9.08 13.86 -15.19
N LYS A 89 -8.38 14.90 -14.69
CA LYS A 89 -7.03 14.77 -14.14
C LYS A 89 -6.98 13.77 -12.97
N LEU A 90 -7.92 13.88 -12.02
CA LEU A 90 -7.99 12.98 -10.87
C LEU A 90 -8.27 11.52 -11.28
N LEU A 91 -9.21 11.32 -12.22
CA LEU A 91 -9.52 9.98 -12.75
C LEU A 91 -8.27 9.36 -13.39
N LEU A 92 -7.60 10.10 -14.27
CA LEU A 92 -6.47 9.60 -15.07
C LEU A 92 -5.18 9.49 -14.25
N ALA A 93 -5.02 10.27 -13.17
CA ALA A 93 -3.97 10.07 -12.19
C ALA A 93 -4.12 8.70 -11.49
N ARG A 94 -5.35 8.30 -11.17
CA ARG A 94 -5.65 6.99 -10.55
C ARG A 94 -5.66 5.84 -11.55
N PHE A 95 -6.26 6.02 -12.71
CA PHE A 95 -6.45 5.01 -13.76
C PHE A 95 -5.86 5.49 -15.10
N PRO A 96 -4.52 5.52 -15.25
CA PRO A 96 -3.84 6.09 -16.41
C PRO A 96 -4.07 5.31 -17.71
N PHE A 97 -4.45 4.03 -17.63
CA PHE A 97 -4.59 3.15 -18.79
C PHE A 97 -5.95 3.22 -19.50
N LEU A 98 -6.83 4.15 -19.10
CA LEU A 98 -8.12 4.38 -19.75
C LEU A 98 -7.97 5.24 -21.01
N THR A 99 -7.71 4.59 -22.15
CA THR A 99 -7.51 5.26 -23.45
C THR A 99 -8.71 6.12 -23.87
N GLU A 100 -9.93 5.62 -23.70
CA GLU A 100 -11.15 6.35 -24.06
C GLU A 100 -11.34 7.61 -23.20
N SER A 101 -11.00 7.55 -21.91
CA SER A 101 -11.08 8.70 -21.01
C SER A 101 -10.07 9.79 -21.40
N TRP A 102 -8.85 9.43 -21.83
CA TRP A 102 -7.88 10.37 -22.40
C TRP A 102 -8.41 11.04 -23.67
N ARG A 103 -9.04 10.27 -24.58
CA ARG A 103 -9.64 10.81 -25.80
C ARG A 103 -10.77 11.79 -25.48
N ARG A 104 -11.68 11.42 -24.58
CA ARG A 104 -12.75 12.31 -24.10
C ARG A 104 -12.20 13.58 -23.45
N PHE A 105 -11.17 13.46 -22.62
CA PHE A 105 -10.50 14.59 -21.98
C PHE A 105 -9.90 15.56 -23.00
N SER A 106 -9.24 15.05 -24.04
CA SER A 106 -8.69 15.88 -25.12
C SER A 106 -9.79 16.59 -25.92
N ILE A 107 -10.87 15.88 -26.29
CA ILE A 107 -12.01 16.46 -27.01
C ILE A 107 -12.71 17.56 -26.18
N PHE A 108 -12.86 17.34 -24.87
CA PHE A 108 -13.44 18.34 -23.99
C PHE A 108 -12.53 19.57 -23.87
N THR A 109 -11.23 19.36 -23.69
CA THR A 109 -10.22 20.43 -23.62
C THR A 109 -10.18 21.25 -24.90
N TYR A 110 -10.29 20.61 -26.07
CA TYR A 110 -10.40 21.29 -27.36
C TYR A 110 -11.59 22.26 -27.41
N LYS A 111 -12.76 21.84 -26.86
CA LYS A 111 -13.97 22.68 -26.84
C LYS A 111 -13.88 23.86 -25.86
N VAL A 112 -13.11 23.71 -24.79
CA VAL A 112 -12.99 24.73 -23.72
C VAL A 112 -11.87 25.72 -24.03
N SER A 113 -10.68 25.21 -24.32
CA SER A 113 -9.45 26.02 -24.42
C SER A 113 -8.78 26.00 -25.79
N GLY A 114 -9.29 25.19 -26.73
CA GLY A 114 -8.80 25.13 -28.11
C GLY A 114 -7.69 24.10 -28.36
N LEU A 115 -7.06 24.21 -29.54
CA LEU A 115 -6.18 23.18 -30.08
C LEU A 115 -4.90 22.94 -29.27
N ARG A 116 -4.26 24.01 -28.77
CA ARG A 116 -2.98 23.92 -28.05
C ARG A 116 -3.09 23.05 -26.80
N ASP A 117 -4.11 23.29 -25.98
CA ASP A 117 -4.30 22.56 -24.74
C ASP A 117 -4.73 21.11 -24.98
N SER A 118 -5.50 20.86 -26.05
CA SER A 118 -5.84 19.49 -26.48
C SER A 118 -4.61 18.68 -26.89
N ILE A 119 -3.66 19.27 -27.62
CA ILE A 119 -2.38 18.62 -27.95
C ILE A 119 -1.55 18.39 -26.67
N ALA A 120 -1.56 19.33 -25.73
CA ALA A 120 -0.87 19.17 -24.44
C ALA A 120 -1.46 18.00 -23.61
N VAL A 121 -2.77 17.79 -23.67
CA VAL A 121 -3.44 16.64 -23.04
C VAL A 121 -2.98 15.32 -23.69
N PHE A 122 -2.92 15.25 -25.02
CA PHE A 122 -2.40 14.04 -25.69
C PHE A 122 -0.94 13.77 -25.37
N ARG A 123 -0.10 14.80 -25.28
CA ARG A 123 1.29 14.65 -24.84
C ARG A 123 1.37 14.11 -23.42
N LEU A 124 0.57 14.63 -22.49
CA LEU A 124 0.50 14.11 -21.13
C LEU A 124 0.06 12.64 -21.12
N ALA A 125 -0.91 12.28 -21.98
CA ALA A 125 -1.36 10.91 -22.13
C ALA A 125 -0.23 9.97 -22.59
N THR A 126 0.64 10.41 -23.50
CA THR A 126 1.79 9.60 -23.95
C THR A 126 2.95 9.55 -22.94
N GLU A 127 3.00 10.48 -21.97
CA GLU A 127 3.92 10.43 -20.83
C GLU A 127 3.43 9.43 -19.76
N GLU A 128 2.15 9.48 -19.41
CA GLU A 128 1.54 8.60 -18.39
C GLU A 128 1.27 7.18 -18.90
N PHE A 129 0.89 7.04 -20.17
CA PHE A 129 0.59 5.77 -20.84
C PHE A 129 1.41 5.59 -22.12
N SER A 130 2.73 5.50 -21.94
CA SER A 130 3.71 5.39 -23.03
C SER A 130 3.57 4.17 -23.94
N GLN A 131 2.88 3.10 -23.52
CA GLN A 131 2.72 1.87 -24.32
C GLN A 131 1.50 1.88 -25.25
N SER A 132 0.65 2.91 -25.20
CA SER A 132 -0.58 2.96 -26.00
C SER A 132 -0.30 3.40 -27.44
N VAL A 133 -0.37 2.46 -28.39
CA VAL A 133 -0.18 2.75 -29.81
C VAL A 133 -1.22 3.75 -30.31
N SER A 134 -2.49 3.61 -29.90
CA SER A 134 -3.58 4.48 -30.35
C SER A 134 -3.39 5.93 -29.90
N LEU A 135 -3.05 6.16 -28.62
CA LEU A 135 -2.82 7.52 -28.10
C LEU A 135 -1.62 8.20 -28.77
N TRP A 136 -0.56 7.45 -29.06
CA TRP A 136 0.59 7.96 -29.81
C TRP A 136 0.22 8.37 -31.24
N VAL A 137 -0.56 7.54 -31.94
CA VAL A 137 -1.02 7.84 -33.30
C VAL A 137 -1.92 9.07 -33.31
N GLU A 138 -2.91 9.15 -32.41
CA GLU A 138 -3.79 10.32 -32.29
C GLU A 138 -3.00 11.60 -31.95
N TYR A 139 -2.01 11.50 -31.06
CA TYR A 139 -1.11 12.62 -30.73
C TYR A 139 -0.33 13.11 -31.95
N LEU A 140 0.33 12.19 -32.67
CA LEU A 140 1.16 12.52 -33.82
C LEU A 140 0.30 13.05 -34.99
N GLU A 141 -0.88 12.50 -35.22
CA GLU A 141 -1.85 13.02 -36.21
C GLU A 141 -2.31 14.44 -35.88
N ALA A 142 -2.66 14.69 -34.61
CA ALA A 142 -3.04 16.03 -34.15
C ALA A 142 -1.89 17.02 -34.30
N LEU A 143 -0.67 16.61 -33.98
CA LEU A 143 0.54 17.43 -34.11
C LEU A 143 0.85 17.75 -35.58
N LEU A 144 0.77 16.76 -36.47
CA LEU A 144 0.94 16.94 -37.91
C LEU A 144 -0.12 17.88 -38.52
N SER A 145 -1.36 17.79 -38.02
CA SER A 145 -2.46 18.63 -38.49
C SER A 145 -2.35 20.07 -38.01
N ALA A 146 -1.81 20.29 -36.80
CA ALA A 146 -1.59 21.61 -36.23
C ALA A 146 -0.40 22.36 -36.86
N GLY A 147 0.60 21.61 -37.35
CA GLY A 147 1.81 22.16 -37.97
C GLY A 147 2.95 22.40 -36.97
N GLU A 148 4.13 22.76 -37.50
CA GLU A 148 5.36 22.90 -36.70
C GLU A 148 5.29 24.01 -35.62
N GLU A 149 4.36 24.96 -35.74
CA GLU A 149 4.14 26.01 -34.74
C GLU A 149 3.72 25.46 -33.36
N TYR A 150 3.17 24.25 -33.32
CA TYR A 150 2.74 23.57 -32.09
C TYR A 150 3.69 22.44 -31.67
N ALA A 151 4.76 22.21 -32.45
CA ALA A 151 5.83 21.31 -32.05
C ALA A 151 6.77 22.01 -31.06
N ASP A 152 7.24 21.26 -30.07
CA ASP A 152 8.25 21.72 -29.14
C ASP A 152 9.52 22.22 -29.85
N ALA A 153 10.44 22.84 -29.10
CA ALA A 153 11.81 23.17 -29.54
C ALA A 153 12.60 21.98 -30.15
N HIS A 154 12.07 20.77 -30.02
CA HIS A 154 12.59 19.50 -30.49
C HIS A 154 12.10 19.12 -31.90
N GLY A 155 10.99 19.70 -32.38
CA GLY A 155 10.41 19.41 -33.69
C GLY A 155 9.64 18.09 -33.74
N ILE A 156 8.75 17.95 -34.73
CA ILE A 156 7.86 16.79 -34.93
C ILE A 156 8.66 15.48 -35.02
N ASP A 157 9.84 15.50 -35.65
CA ASP A 157 10.66 14.29 -35.85
C ASP A 157 11.17 13.68 -34.54
N LYS A 158 11.45 14.50 -33.53
CA LYS A 158 11.92 13.99 -32.24
C LYS A 158 10.78 13.32 -31.46
N GLU A 159 9.53 13.73 -31.67
CA GLU A 159 8.37 13.03 -31.13
C GLU A 159 8.15 11.67 -31.83
N PHE A 160 8.41 11.54 -33.14
CA PHE A 160 8.43 10.24 -33.81
C PHE A 160 9.50 9.31 -33.24
N ILE A 161 10.73 9.80 -33.02
CA ILE A 161 11.81 9.02 -32.40
C ILE A 161 11.44 8.62 -30.95
N ARG A 162 10.77 9.51 -30.21
CA ARG A 162 10.29 9.21 -28.86
C ARG A 162 9.22 8.12 -28.88
N ALA A 163 8.24 8.20 -29.79
CA ALA A 163 7.22 7.19 -29.99
C ALA A 163 7.84 5.84 -30.38
N GLU A 164 8.80 5.83 -31.31
CA GLU A 164 9.52 4.62 -31.72
C GLU A 164 10.14 3.87 -30.53
N ARG A 165 10.81 4.59 -29.61
CA ARG A 165 11.43 3.99 -28.43
C ARG A 165 10.42 3.33 -27.48
N CYS A 166 9.20 3.86 -27.42
CA CYS A 166 8.15 3.38 -26.52
C CYS A 166 7.31 2.26 -27.14
N ILE A 167 6.84 2.44 -28.38
CA ILE A 167 5.85 1.56 -29.04
C ILE A 167 6.36 0.87 -30.30
N GLY A 168 7.54 1.21 -30.82
CA GLY A 168 8.03 0.71 -32.11
C GLY A 168 8.23 -0.81 -32.18
N HIS A 169 8.43 -1.46 -31.03
CA HIS A 169 8.57 -2.92 -30.90
C HIS A 169 7.27 -3.63 -30.49
N ASN A 170 6.13 -2.93 -30.44
CA ASN A 170 4.84 -3.55 -30.18
C ASN A 170 4.40 -4.34 -31.43
N PHE A 171 3.90 -5.55 -31.24
CA PHE A 171 3.48 -6.45 -32.32
C PHE A 171 2.42 -5.83 -33.24
N ASN A 172 1.57 -4.95 -32.70
CA ASN A 172 0.47 -4.29 -33.41
C ASN A 172 0.74 -2.79 -33.65
N SER A 173 2.01 -2.35 -33.73
CA SER A 173 2.36 -0.94 -33.97
C SER A 173 2.29 -0.52 -35.44
N ASP A 174 1.59 -1.27 -36.29
CA ASP A 174 1.49 -0.97 -37.73
C ASP A 174 0.95 0.44 -38.02
N PRO A 175 -0.10 0.95 -37.31
CA PRO A 175 -0.60 2.30 -37.58
C PRO A 175 0.43 3.40 -37.29
N PHE A 176 1.31 3.20 -36.32
CA PHE A 176 2.40 4.13 -36.02
C PHE A 176 3.43 4.17 -37.16
N TRP A 177 3.84 3.00 -37.66
CA TRP A 177 4.82 2.91 -38.74
C TRP A 177 4.27 3.46 -40.06
N ASP A 178 2.99 3.22 -40.37
CA ASP A 178 2.32 3.82 -41.52
C ASP A 178 2.36 5.36 -41.46
N LEU A 179 2.07 5.92 -40.28
CA LEU A 179 2.13 7.36 -40.06
C LEU A 179 3.56 7.90 -40.21
N TYR A 180 4.56 7.22 -39.64
CA TYR A 180 5.96 7.64 -39.70
C TYR A 180 6.52 7.59 -41.13
N ILE A 181 6.19 6.54 -41.90
CA ILE A 181 6.52 6.44 -43.33
C ILE A 181 5.87 7.58 -44.11
N SER A 182 4.60 7.88 -43.85
CA SER A 182 3.88 8.95 -44.56
C SER A 182 4.47 10.34 -44.31
N HIS A 183 4.95 10.60 -43.08
CA HIS A 183 5.61 11.84 -42.69
C HIS A 183 6.98 11.96 -43.35
N THR A 184 7.79 10.90 -43.27
CA THR A 184 9.13 10.87 -43.86
C THR A 184 9.09 10.99 -45.39
N SER A 185 8.13 10.35 -46.05
CA SER A 185 7.96 10.42 -47.51
C SER A 185 7.64 11.84 -48.00
N LYS A 186 7.02 12.70 -47.17
CA LYS A 186 6.74 14.11 -47.54
C LYS A 186 8.00 14.98 -47.55
N LYS A 187 9.07 14.57 -46.87
CA LYS A 187 10.31 15.35 -46.74
C LYS A 187 11.29 15.18 -47.91
N ASP A 188 10.98 14.28 -48.84
CA ASP A 188 11.79 13.97 -50.03
C ASP A 188 13.26 13.64 -49.71
N ASP A 189 13.49 12.97 -48.57
CA ASP A 189 14.80 12.41 -48.19
C ASP A 189 14.81 10.88 -48.39
N PRO A 190 15.29 10.39 -49.55
CA PRO A 190 15.29 8.96 -49.86
C PRO A 190 16.22 8.14 -48.95
N LYS A 191 17.27 8.75 -48.39
CA LYS A 191 18.22 8.03 -47.51
C LYS A 191 17.60 7.79 -46.13
N HIS A 192 16.95 8.81 -45.58
CA HIS A 192 16.26 8.66 -44.30
C HIS A 192 15.12 7.64 -44.39
N LEU A 193 14.38 7.63 -45.51
CA LEU A 193 13.36 6.63 -45.77
C LEU A 193 13.95 5.21 -45.88
N LEU A 194 15.12 5.06 -46.53
CA LEU A 194 15.83 3.78 -46.61
C LEU A 194 16.21 3.25 -45.21
N ASP A 195 16.83 4.10 -44.38
CA ASP A 195 17.24 3.73 -43.01
C ASP A 195 16.04 3.30 -42.14
N LEU A 196 14.91 3.98 -42.32
CA LEU A 196 13.65 3.65 -41.65
C LEU A 196 13.17 2.24 -42.04
N TYR A 197 13.10 1.94 -43.34
CA TYR A 197 12.69 0.60 -43.79
C TYR A 197 13.69 -0.48 -43.39
N LEU A 198 15.00 -0.22 -43.45
CA LEU A 198 16.03 -1.15 -42.98
C LEU A 198 15.83 -1.51 -41.50
N THR A 199 15.41 -0.55 -40.69
CA THR A 199 15.06 -0.80 -39.29
C THR A 199 13.77 -1.62 -39.21
N LEU A 200 12.73 -1.20 -39.93
CA LEU A 200 11.38 -1.78 -39.90
C LEU A 200 11.33 -3.27 -40.30
N ILE A 201 12.05 -3.68 -41.35
CA ILE A 201 12.04 -5.08 -41.83
C ILE A 201 12.64 -6.07 -40.81
N ARG A 202 13.36 -5.58 -39.80
CA ARG A 202 13.94 -6.38 -38.72
C ARG A 202 13.02 -6.49 -37.49
N ILE A 203 11.92 -5.73 -37.47
CA ILE A 203 10.98 -5.73 -36.35
C ILE A 203 9.89 -6.79 -36.63
N PRO A 204 9.63 -7.72 -35.70
CA PRO A 204 8.61 -8.74 -35.87
C PRO A 204 7.19 -8.18 -35.62
N LEU A 205 6.66 -7.45 -36.60
CA LEU A 205 5.30 -6.89 -36.60
C LEU A 205 4.28 -7.88 -37.15
N TYR A 206 3.00 -7.67 -36.83
CA TYR A 206 1.90 -8.44 -37.43
C TYR A 206 1.87 -8.30 -38.96
N GLN A 207 2.02 -7.08 -39.49
CA GLN A 207 2.01 -6.82 -40.94
C GLN A 207 3.42 -6.74 -41.57
N TYR A 208 4.42 -7.43 -41.01
CA TYR A 208 5.82 -7.39 -41.50
C TYR A 208 5.96 -7.62 -43.01
N ALA A 209 5.16 -8.51 -43.60
CA ALA A 209 5.20 -8.82 -45.03
C ALA A 209 4.81 -7.64 -45.92
N ARG A 210 3.90 -6.75 -45.47
CA ARG A 210 3.51 -5.55 -46.21
C ARG A 210 4.70 -4.61 -46.37
N TYR A 211 5.41 -4.34 -45.27
CA TYR A 211 6.57 -3.46 -45.27
C TYR A 211 7.75 -4.06 -46.02
N TYR A 212 7.92 -5.38 -45.96
CA TYR A 212 8.93 -6.06 -46.78
C TYR A 212 8.67 -5.87 -48.27
N ASN A 213 7.43 -6.04 -48.73
CA ASN A 213 7.07 -5.84 -50.14
C ASN A 213 7.32 -4.38 -50.57
N GLN A 214 6.91 -3.39 -49.77
CA GLN A 214 7.19 -1.98 -50.03
C GLN A 214 8.71 -1.70 -50.13
N PHE A 215 9.49 -2.28 -49.22
CA PHE A 215 10.94 -2.17 -49.25
C PHE A 215 11.57 -2.83 -50.49
N THR A 216 11.06 -3.98 -50.95
CA THR A 216 11.55 -4.62 -52.18
C THR A 216 11.23 -3.84 -53.46
N GLU A 217 10.24 -2.96 -53.44
CA GLU A 217 9.98 -2.04 -54.55
C GLU A 217 10.95 -0.86 -54.51
N MET A 218 11.20 -0.33 -53.32
CA MET A 218 12.06 0.83 -53.08
C MET A 218 13.56 0.50 -53.25
N ASN A 219 14.01 -0.68 -52.82
CA ASN A 219 15.44 -1.05 -52.80
C ASN A 219 16.09 -1.09 -54.20
N LYS A 220 15.31 -1.21 -55.27
CA LYS A 220 15.78 -1.24 -56.67
C LYS A 220 16.43 0.06 -57.13
N VAL A 221 16.19 1.15 -56.40
CA VAL A 221 16.71 2.49 -56.71
C VAL A 221 18.07 2.74 -56.05
N PHE A 222 18.44 1.96 -55.02
CA PHE A 222 19.62 2.17 -54.18
C PHE A 222 20.77 1.22 -54.52
N ASP A 223 22.02 1.64 -54.27
CA ASP A 223 23.18 0.77 -54.47
C ASP A 223 23.40 -0.17 -53.29
N VAL A 224 24.12 -1.28 -53.53
CA VAL A 224 24.38 -2.33 -52.53
C VAL A 224 25.07 -1.77 -51.28
N SER A 225 25.96 -0.79 -51.44
CA SER A 225 26.70 -0.15 -50.34
C SER A 225 25.83 0.74 -49.44
N GLU A 226 24.66 1.18 -49.92
CA GLU A 226 23.72 1.98 -49.11
C GLU A 226 22.77 1.07 -48.32
N ILE A 227 22.48 -0.14 -48.81
CA ILE A 227 21.59 -1.12 -48.17
C ILE A 227 22.35 -1.98 -47.15
N ILE A 228 23.58 -2.38 -47.47
CA ILE A 228 24.45 -3.20 -46.63
C ILE A 228 25.57 -2.32 -46.09
N THR A 229 25.30 -1.66 -44.97
CA THR A 229 26.27 -0.77 -44.29
C THR A 229 27.35 -1.53 -43.53
N ASP A 230 27.13 -2.80 -43.19
CA ASP A 230 28.13 -3.66 -42.54
C ASP A 230 29.14 -4.20 -43.57
N GLU A 231 30.34 -3.62 -43.56
CA GLU A 231 31.43 -3.98 -44.48
C GLU A 231 31.83 -5.45 -44.39
N VAL A 232 31.67 -6.10 -43.23
CA VAL A 232 32.03 -7.52 -43.05
C VAL A 232 31.04 -8.39 -43.80
N GLN A 233 29.75 -8.14 -43.60
CA GLN A 233 28.68 -8.85 -44.31
C GLN A 233 28.69 -8.57 -45.80
N LEU A 234 29.02 -7.35 -46.21
CA LEU A 234 29.20 -7.01 -47.61
C LEU A 234 30.35 -7.81 -48.21
N ASN A 235 31.52 -7.84 -47.56
CA ASN A 235 32.70 -8.56 -48.03
C ASN A 235 32.49 -10.09 -48.09
N GLU A 236 31.76 -10.68 -47.14
CA GLU A 236 31.38 -12.10 -47.21
C GLU A 236 30.52 -12.41 -48.43
N ARG A 237 29.54 -11.55 -48.71
CA ARG A 237 28.67 -11.69 -49.90
C ARG A 237 29.42 -11.41 -51.19
N LEU A 238 30.37 -10.49 -51.20
CA LEU A 238 31.26 -10.23 -52.34
C LEU A 238 32.19 -11.42 -52.66
N LYS A 239 32.73 -12.07 -51.62
CA LYS A 239 33.55 -13.28 -51.75
C LYS A 239 32.76 -14.46 -52.34
N ALA A 240 31.46 -14.56 -52.05
CA ALA A 240 30.60 -15.59 -52.65
C ALA A 240 30.52 -15.48 -54.19
N PHE A 241 30.75 -14.29 -54.75
CA PHE A 241 30.83 -14.04 -56.20
C PHE A 241 32.27 -13.92 -56.72
N GLY A 242 33.29 -14.11 -55.88
CA GLY A 242 34.70 -14.04 -56.26
C GLY A 242 35.22 -12.64 -56.59
N LYS A 243 34.59 -11.58 -56.07
CA LYS A 243 34.95 -10.17 -56.34
C LYS A 243 35.40 -9.44 -55.08
N ASN A 244 36.24 -8.40 -55.24
CA ASN A 244 36.87 -7.68 -54.12
C ASN A 244 36.33 -6.26 -53.90
N SER A 245 35.54 -5.71 -54.84
CA SER A 245 34.98 -4.35 -54.74
C SER A 245 33.54 -4.26 -55.25
N ALA A 246 32.71 -3.44 -54.59
CA ALA A 246 31.32 -3.15 -54.96
C ALA A 246 31.17 -2.52 -56.37
N SER A 247 32.24 -1.94 -56.91
CA SER A 247 32.28 -1.35 -58.25
C SER A 247 32.49 -2.38 -59.38
N GLU A 248 32.90 -3.61 -59.06
CA GLU A 248 33.16 -4.69 -60.05
C GLU A 248 31.91 -5.53 -60.36
N LEU A 249 30.77 -5.25 -59.71
CA LEU A 249 29.54 -6.02 -59.88
C LEU A 249 28.70 -5.53 -61.06
N SER A 250 28.20 -6.51 -61.83
CA SER A 250 27.12 -6.31 -62.79
C SER A 250 25.84 -5.90 -62.07
N ALA A 251 24.97 -5.13 -62.75
CA ALA A 251 23.66 -4.75 -62.23
C ALA A 251 22.84 -5.97 -61.75
N LEU A 252 22.98 -7.12 -62.42
CA LEU A 252 22.30 -8.36 -62.03
C LEU A 252 22.86 -8.95 -60.73
N GLU A 253 24.17 -8.92 -60.53
CA GLU A 253 24.82 -9.46 -59.33
C GLU A 253 24.56 -8.57 -58.11
N LYS A 254 24.52 -7.24 -58.31
CA LYS A 254 24.11 -6.27 -57.29
C LYS A 254 22.70 -6.57 -56.77
N GLN A 255 21.75 -6.75 -57.69
CA GLN A 255 20.36 -7.09 -57.32
C GLN A 255 20.28 -8.45 -56.61
N GLN A 256 21.01 -9.47 -57.06
CA GLN A 256 21.04 -10.77 -56.40
C GLN A 256 21.60 -10.72 -54.97
N ILE A 257 22.63 -9.89 -54.72
CA ILE A 257 23.16 -9.70 -53.36
C ILE A 257 22.13 -9.04 -52.46
N ILE A 258 21.47 -7.99 -52.97
CA ILE A 258 20.40 -7.29 -52.24
C ILE A 258 19.27 -8.29 -51.95
N ASP A 259 18.73 -8.96 -52.96
CA ASP A 259 17.62 -9.91 -52.78
C ASP A 259 17.97 -11.03 -51.79
N ASN A 260 19.17 -11.61 -51.88
CA ASN A 260 19.61 -12.63 -50.92
C ASN A 260 19.74 -12.08 -49.50
N TYR A 261 20.27 -10.87 -49.34
CA TYR A 261 20.38 -10.21 -48.04
C TYR A 261 18.99 -9.94 -47.44
N THR A 262 18.11 -9.33 -48.20
CA THR A 262 16.78 -8.95 -47.72
C THR A 262 15.92 -10.17 -47.45
N ASN A 263 16.03 -11.23 -48.28
CA ASN A 263 15.35 -12.50 -48.03
C ASN A 263 15.86 -13.19 -46.76
N SER A 264 17.15 -13.06 -46.42
CA SER A 264 17.67 -13.61 -45.16
C SER A 264 17.07 -12.91 -43.94
N ILE A 265 16.93 -11.58 -44.00
CA ILE A 265 16.26 -10.79 -42.96
C ILE A 265 14.78 -11.17 -42.88
N PHE A 266 14.08 -11.21 -44.01
CA PHE A 266 12.67 -11.58 -44.06
C PHE A 266 12.42 -12.97 -43.45
N THR A 267 13.25 -13.95 -43.80
CA THR A 267 13.13 -15.32 -43.27
C THR A 267 13.28 -15.33 -41.75
N GLU A 268 14.23 -14.57 -41.23
CA GLU A 268 14.46 -14.47 -39.79
C GLU A 268 13.31 -13.72 -39.07
N THR A 269 12.87 -12.58 -39.60
CA THR A 269 11.71 -11.84 -39.07
C THR A 269 10.45 -12.70 -39.11
N GLN A 270 10.20 -13.44 -40.20
CA GLN A 270 9.10 -14.38 -40.33
C GLN A 270 9.16 -15.50 -39.27
N ARG A 271 10.35 -16.05 -39.01
CA ARG A 271 10.56 -17.04 -37.94
C ARG A 271 10.16 -16.47 -36.58
N GLN A 272 10.64 -15.26 -36.25
CA GLN A 272 10.31 -14.59 -34.99
C GLN A 272 8.82 -14.26 -34.86
N VAL A 273 8.18 -13.79 -35.93
CA VAL A 273 6.73 -13.51 -35.95
C VAL A 273 5.94 -14.80 -35.71
N ASN A 274 6.29 -15.91 -36.36
CA ASN A 274 5.61 -17.19 -36.17
C ASN A 274 5.79 -17.76 -34.75
N GLU A 275 6.92 -17.49 -34.11
CA GLU A 275 7.16 -17.85 -32.70
C GLU A 275 6.31 -17.00 -31.76
N LYS A 276 6.33 -15.67 -31.93
CA LYS A 276 5.57 -14.71 -31.11
C LYS A 276 4.06 -14.84 -31.30
N TRP A 277 3.60 -15.16 -32.51
CA TRP A 277 2.17 -15.33 -32.84
C TRP A 277 1.48 -16.39 -31.98
N LYS A 278 2.19 -17.46 -31.59
CA LYS A 278 1.64 -18.51 -30.70
C LYS A 278 1.18 -17.92 -29.37
N PHE A 279 1.88 -16.90 -28.88
CA PHE A 279 1.54 -16.21 -27.65
C PHE A 279 0.56 -15.06 -27.91
N GLU A 280 0.83 -14.19 -28.90
CA GLU A 280 -0.02 -13.04 -29.21
C GLU A 280 -1.46 -13.46 -29.58
N SER A 281 -1.64 -14.61 -30.24
CA SER A 281 -2.97 -15.15 -30.56
C SER A 281 -3.76 -15.64 -29.33
N ALA A 282 -3.09 -15.90 -28.21
CA ALA A 282 -3.72 -16.26 -26.94
C ALA A 282 -4.10 -15.04 -26.08
N LEU A 283 -3.66 -13.84 -26.46
CA LEU A 283 -3.93 -12.59 -25.73
C LEU A 283 -5.29 -12.00 -26.14
N ASN A 284 -6.37 -12.49 -25.54
CA ASN A 284 -7.74 -12.04 -25.85
C ASN A 284 -8.02 -10.59 -25.43
N VAL A 285 -7.33 -10.09 -24.40
CA VAL A 285 -7.55 -8.75 -23.84
C VAL A 285 -6.19 -8.08 -23.62
N GLN A 286 -5.97 -6.95 -24.31
CA GLN A 286 -4.74 -6.16 -24.23
C GLN A 286 -4.96 -4.79 -23.61
N ASP A 287 -6.19 -4.28 -23.63
CA ASP A 287 -6.55 -3.01 -22.99
C ASP A 287 -6.94 -3.21 -21.51
N PHE A 288 -6.87 -2.13 -20.74
CA PHE A 288 -7.25 -2.13 -19.35
C PHE A 288 -8.78 -2.19 -19.18
N TYR A 289 -9.26 -3.22 -18.49
CA TYR A 289 -10.65 -3.34 -18.08
C TYR A 289 -10.75 -3.57 -16.56
N PRO A 290 -11.44 -2.71 -15.81
CA PRO A 290 -11.50 -2.79 -14.35
C PRO A 290 -12.11 -4.09 -13.81
N SER A 291 -13.05 -4.68 -14.57
CA SER A 291 -13.87 -5.81 -14.15
C SER A 291 -13.23 -7.19 -14.37
N LEU A 292 -12.09 -7.29 -15.06
CA LEU A 292 -11.59 -8.56 -15.63
C LEU A 292 -10.24 -9.02 -15.05
N ALA A 293 -9.83 -8.46 -13.91
CA ALA A 293 -8.44 -8.50 -13.41
C ALA A 293 -7.83 -9.89 -13.08
N SER A 294 -8.61 -10.97 -12.95
CA SER A 294 -8.08 -12.25 -12.44
C SER A 294 -7.80 -13.34 -13.48
N GLU A 295 -8.41 -13.30 -14.67
CA GLU A 295 -8.34 -14.43 -15.64
C GLU A 295 -7.36 -14.22 -16.80
N ILE A 296 -6.82 -13.02 -16.95
CA ILE A 296 -6.03 -12.64 -18.15
C ILE A 296 -4.52 -12.87 -17.95
N ALA A 297 -4.04 -13.03 -16.71
CA ALA A 297 -2.61 -13.00 -16.43
C ALA A 297 -1.82 -14.22 -16.94
N GLU A 298 -2.42 -15.40 -17.06
CA GLU A 298 -1.69 -16.64 -17.35
C GLU A 298 -1.05 -16.66 -18.76
N PRO A 299 -1.78 -16.32 -19.85
CA PRO A 299 -1.17 -16.20 -21.18
C PRO A 299 0.01 -15.21 -21.20
N TRP A 300 -0.12 -14.07 -20.52
CA TRP A 300 0.96 -13.08 -20.41
C TRP A 300 2.19 -13.64 -19.69
N LEU A 301 2.00 -14.33 -18.56
CA LEU A 301 3.10 -14.93 -17.80
C LEU A 301 3.86 -15.98 -18.63
N THR A 302 3.17 -16.83 -19.38
CA THR A 302 3.84 -17.80 -20.26
C THR A 302 4.67 -17.14 -21.35
N TYR A 303 4.17 -16.04 -21.94
CA TYR A 303 4.90 -15.28 -22.95
C TYR A 303 6.14 -14.58 -22.34
N LEU A 304 5.97 -13.95 -21.17
CA LEU A 304 7.06 -13.29 -20.45
C LEU A 304 8.16 -14.28 -20.06
N ASP A 305 7.79 -15.43 -19.49
CA ASP A 305 8.75 -16.45 -19.07
C ASP A 305 9.54 -16.99 -20.28
N HIS A 306 8.89 -17.16 -21.44
CA HIS A 306 9.57 -17.55 -22.69
C HIS A 306 10.60 -16.52 -23.13
N GLU A 307 10.23 -15.24 -23.22
CA GLU A 307 11.12 -14.17 -23.67
C GLU A 307 12.27 -13.90 -22.68
N VAL A 308 12.03 -14.03 -21.37
CA VAL A 308 13.06 -13.97 -20.33
C VAL A 308 14.01 -15.16 -20.42
N ASN A 309 13.54 -16.36 -20.75
CA ASN A 309 14.40 -17.52 -20.94
C ASN A 309 15.30 -17.39 -22.18
N ILE A 310 14.81 -16.76 -23.25
CA ILE A 310 15.65 -16.36 -24.38
C ILE A 310 16.73 -15.37 -23.92
N LEU A 311 16.35 -14.34 -23.14
CA LEU A 311 17.32 -13.36 -22.64
C LEU A 311 18.44 -14.02 -21.82
N LYS A 312 18.10 -15.02 -21.00
CA LYS A 312 19.05 -15.78 -20.18
C LYS A 312 20.04 -16.60 -21.01
N SER A 313 19.62 -17.10 -22.19
CA SER A 313 20.47 -17.93 -23.05
C SER A 313 21.39 -17.11 -23.97
N LEU A 314 21.12 -15.81 -24.14
CA LEU A 314 21.94 -14.91 -24.95
C LEU A 314 23.27 -14.57 -24.25
N VAL A 315 24.38 -14.82 -24.95
CA VAL A 315 25.75 -14.54 -24.50
C VAL A 315 26.29 -13.21 -25.04
N ASP A 316 25.87 -12.83 -26.25
CA ASP A 316 26.31 -11.61 -26.94
C ASP A 316 25.71 -10.36 -26.27
N GLY A 317 26.57 -9.44 -25.80
CA GLY A 317 26.19 -8.26 -25.02
C GLY A 317 25.28 -7.29 -25.78
N GLU A 318 25.51 -7.06 -27.07
CA GLU A 318 24.69 -6.13 -27.86
C GLU A 318 23.28 -6.71 -28.11
N ARG A 319 23.22 -7.98 -28.53
CA ARG A 319 21.95 -8.70 -28.73
C ARG A 319 21.18 -8.84 -27.42
N LYS A 320 21.88 -9.09 -26.32
CA LYS A 320 21.29 -9.16 -24.98
C LYS A 320 20.70 -7.82 -24.55
N GLY A 321 21.42 -6.71 -24.78
CA GLY A 321 20.90 -5.36 -24.52
C GLY A 321 19.66 -5.03 -25.34
N HIS A 322 19.67 -5.36 -26.64
CA HIS A 322 18.51 -5.18 -27.51
C HIS A 322 17.30 -6.01 -27.05
N HIS A 323 17.51 -7.30 -26.79
CA HIS A 323 16.45 -8.20 -26.34
C HIS A 323 15.91 -7.80 -24.95
N CYS A 324 16.76 -7.27 -24.06
CA CYS A 324 16.33 -6.71 -22.78
C CYS A 324 15.31 -5.58 -22.95
N ARG A 325 15.48 -4.70 -23.94
CA ARG A 325 14.51 -3.62 -24.23
C ARG A 325 13.18 -4.19 -24.73
N ILE A 326 13.21 -5.22 -25.56
CA ILE A 326 12.01 -5.93 -26.03
C ILE A 326 11.25 -6.54 -24.85
N VAL A 327 11.95 -7.23 -23.95
CA VAL A 327 11.36 -7.83 -22.75
C VAL A 327 10.76 -6.77 -21.82
N LYS A 328 11.46 -5.64 -21.62
CA LYS A 328 10.94 -4.50 -20.84
C LYS A 328 9.64 -3.96 -21.44
N ASN A 329 9.59 -3.73 -22.75
CA ASN A 329 8.37 -3.29 -23.43
C ASN A 329 7.24 -4.32 -23.30
N LEU A 330 7.56 -5.61 -23.35
CA LEU A 330 6.57 -6.66 -23.14
C LEU A 330 6.00 -6.67 -21.71
N PHE A 331 6.85 -6.44 -20.70
CA PHE A 331 6.39 -6.27 -19.32
C PHE A 331 5.46 -5.05 -19.19
N GLU A 332 5.84 -3.90 -19.72
CA GLU A 332 5.00 -2.69 -19.67
C GLU A 332 3.65 -2.91 -20.41
N ARG A 333 3.64 -3.63 -21.55
CA ARG A 333 2.38 -4.07 -22.21
C ARG A 333 1.55 -4.99 -21.32
N SER A 334 2.17 -5.96 -20.67
CA SER A 334 1.45 -6.95 -19.84
C SER A 334 0.79 -6.34 -18.60
N ILE A 335 1.34 -5.23 -18.09
CA ILE A 335 0.83 -4.50 -16.94
C ILE A 335 -0.46 -3.75 -17.29
N VAL A 336 -0.65 -3.33 -18.54
CA VAL A 336 -1.85 -2.57 -18.95
C VAL A 336 -3.15 -3.30 -18.57
N PRO A 337 -3.40 -4.54 -19.02
CA PRO A 337 -4.60 -5.27 -18.63
C PRO A 337 -4.53 -5.88 -17.22
N ASN A 338 -3.32 -6.06 -16.67
CA ASN A 338 -3.11 -6.79 -15.41
C ASN A 338 -2.50 -5.91 -14.29
N CYS A 339 -2.82 -4.62 -14.26
CA CYS A 339 -2.12 -3.69 -13.38
C CYS A 339 -2.33 -4.00 -11.89
N PHE A 340 -3.40 -4.69 -11.51
CA PHE A 340 -3.64 -5.14 -10.14
C PHE A 340 -3.06 -6.52 -9.82
N SER A 341 -2.50 -7.23 -10.81
CA SER A 341 -1.99 -8.59 -10.63
C SER A 341 -0.61 -8.60 -9.98
N LYS A 342 -0.54 -9.08 -8.74
CA LYS A 342 0.74 -9.25 -8.03
C LYS A 342 1.73 -10.20 -8.71
N ARG A 343 1.23 -11.18 -9.48
CA ARG A 343 2.05 -12.18 -10.16
C ARG A 343 2.91 -11.54 -11.25
N ILE A 344 2.32 -10.65 -12.06
CA ILE A 344 3.03 -9.95 -13.14
C ILE A 344 4.04 -8.96 -12.56
N TRP A 345 3.65 -8.17 -11.56
CA TRP A 345 4.58 -7.25 -10.90
C TRP A 345 5.75 -7.98 -10.25
N SER A 346 5.52 -9.13 -9.61
CA SER A 346 6.60 -9.93 -9.03
C SER A 346 7.61 -10.39 -10.07
N ARG A 347 7.15 -10.86 -11.24
CA ARG A 347 8.02 -11.22 -12.37
C ARG A 347 8.76 -10.01 -12.94
N TYR A 348 8.08 -8.88 -13.06
CA TYR A 348 8.69 -7.68 -13.62
C TYR A 348 9.80 -7.14 -12.73
N VAL A 349 9.58 -7.13 -11.42
CA VAL A 349 10.58 -6.75 -10.44
C VAL A 349 11.79 -7.71 -10.46
N GLU A 350 11.56 -9.02 -10.54
CA GLU A 350 12.64 -10.03 -10.64
C GLU A 350 13.50 -9.81 -11.90
N PHE A 351 12.85 -9.49 -13.03
CA PHE A 351 13.54 -9.09 -14.27
C PHE A 351 14.32 -7.79 -14.08
N ALA A 352 13.69 -6.76 -13.52
CA ALA A 352 14.29 -5.44 -13.33
C ALA A 352 15.57 -5.51 -12.48
N GLN A 353 15.52 -6.20 -11.34
CA GLN A 353 16.67 -6.41 -10.46
C GLN A 353 17.84 -7.13 -11.14
N SER A 354 17.56 -7.97 -12.13
CA SER A 354 18.58 -8.80 -12.80
C SER A 354 19.23 -8.12 -14.00
N TYR A 355 18.50 -7.23 -14.69
CA TYR A 355 18.90 -6.73 -16.01
C TYR A 355 18.86 -5.21 -16.17
N LEU A 356 18.18 -4.49 -15.29
CA LEU A 356 18.02 -3.03 -15.38
C LEU A 356 18.90 -2.31 -14.36
N GLU A 357 19.10 -1.02 -14.60
CA GLU A 357 19.80 -0.15 -13.66
C GLU A 357 18.97 0.13 -12.41
N PHE A 358 19.63 0.64 -11.37
CA PHE A 358 19.02 0.92 -10.08
C PHE A 358 17.84 1.89 -10.18
N GLU A 359 18.01 3.03 -10.87
CA GLU A 359 16.96 4.06 -10.98
C GLU A 359 15.75 3.57 -11.77
N GLU A 360 15.96 2.77 -12.82
CA GLU A 360 14.87 2.16 -13.57
C GLU A 360 14.10 1.16 -12.71
N THR A 361 14.82 0.30 -11.98
CA THR A 361 14.21 -0.68 -11.08
C THR A 361 13.44 0.01 -9.95
N LYS A 362 13.99 1.09 -9.40
CA LYS A 362 13.34 1.93 -8.39
C LYS A 362 12.03 2.52 -8.93
N ALA A 363 12.04 3.09 -10.14
CA ALA A 363 10.84 3.64 -10.77
C ALA A 363 9.75 2.58 -10.97
N ILE A 364 10.12 1.35 -11.34
CA ILE A 364 9.20 0.21 -11.46
C ILE A 364 8.57 -0.13 -10.09
N TYR A 365 9.38 -0.18 -9.03
CA TYR A 365 8.87 -0.38 -7.67
C TYR A 365 7.94 0.73 -7.20
N ASP A 366 8.31 2.00 -7.41
CA ASP A 366 7.50 3.15 -7.02
C ASP A 366 6.14 3.10 -7.74
N LYS A 367 6.15 2.82 -9.05
CA LYS A 367 4.93 2.62 -9.85
C LYS A 367 4.08 1.47 -9.31
N ALA A 368 4.69 0.33 -8.99
CA ALA A 368 3.97 -0.82 -8.43
C ALA A 368 3.34 -0.50 -7.07
N VAL A 369 4.11 0.04 -6.13
CA VAL A 369 3.70 0.18 -4.72
C VAL A 369 2.72 1.32 -4.50
N PHE A 370 2.94 2.47 -5.16
CA PHE A 370 2.19 3.69 -4.90
C PHE A 370 1.00 3.91 -5.84
N LYS A 371 1.01 3.31 -7.04
CA LYS A 371 -0.05 3.52 -8.05
C LYS A 371 -1.00 2.33 -8.18
N PHE A 372 -0.47 1.12 -8.34
CA PHE A 372 -1.28 -0.01 -8.81
C PHE A 372 -1.54 -1.10 -7.77
N VAL A 373 -0.52 -1.61 -7.08
CA VAL A 373 -0.65 -2.79 -6.22
C VAL A 373 -1.53 -2.45 -5.01
N PRO A 374 -2.64 -3.19 -4.79
CA PRO A 374 -3.53 -3.01 -3.64
C PRO A 374 -2.80 -3.01 -2.29
N LEU A 375 -3.34 -2.28 -1.31
CA LEU A 375 -2.70 -2.04 0.00
C LEU A 375 -2.58 -3.30 0.87
N ASP A 376 -3.43 -4.29 0.62
CA ASP A 376 -3.51 -5.59 1.28
C ASP A 376 -2.42 -6.57 0.87
N GLU A 377 -1.66 -6.28 -0.20
CA GLU A 377 -0.60 -7.15 -0.71
C GLU A 377 0.80 -6.70 -0.21
N PRO A 378 1.40 -7.37 0.79
CA PRO A 378 2.66 -6.92 1.40
C PRO A 378 3.92 -7.36 0.63
N GLU A 379 3.83 -8.40 -0.21
CA GLU A 379 5.02 -9.08 -0.77
C GLU A 379 5.92 -8.16 -1.60
N ILE A 380 5.34 -7.36 -2.50
CA ILE A 380 6.11 -6.44 -3.35
C ILE A 380 6.75 -5.34 -2.52
N ARG A 381 6.04 -4.86 -1.48
CA ARG A 381 6.54 -3.83 -0.57
C ARG A 381 7.74 -4.34 0.23
N MET A 382 7.69 -5.60 0.65
CA MET A 382 8.81 -6.28 1.30
C MET A 382 10.00 -6.46 0.36
N LYS A 383 9.76 -6.91 -0.87
CA LYS A 383 10.82 -7.02 -1.89
C LYS A 383 11.49 -5.66 -2.15
N TYR A 384 10.73 -4.55 -2.12
CA TYR A 384 11.28 -3.21 -2.33
C TYR A 384 12.22 -2.77 -1.19
N LYS A 385 11.82 -3.01 0.08
CA LYS A 385 12.71 -2.80 1.24
C LYS A 385 14.03 -3.56 1.04
N SER A 386 13.97 -4.86 0.74
CA SER A 386 15.16 -5.69 0.56
C SER A 386 16.04 -5.17 -0.56
N PHE A 387 15.45 -4.82 -1.72
CA PHE A 387 16.17 -4.23 -2.85
C PHE A 387 16.96 -2.98 -2.48
N LEU A 388 16.34 -2.03 -1.77
CA LEU A 388 17.00 -0.79 -1.36
C LEU A 388 18.16 -1.06 -0.40
N MET A 389 17.99 -2.02 0.51
CA MET A 389 19.03 -2.39 1.47
C MET A 389 20.20 -3.14 0.85
N ASP A 390 19.94 -4.02 -0.12
CA ASP A 390 20.96 -4.75 -0.89
C ASP A 390 21.86 -3.78 -1.66
N HIS A 391 21.31 -2.66 -2.15
CA HIS A 391 22.04 -1.60 -2.85
C HIS A 391 22.65 -0.55 -1.90
N GLY A 392 22.51 -0.73 -0.58
CA GLY A 392 23.05 0.18 0.43
C GLY A 392 22.36 1.54 0.51
N LYS A 393 21.11 1.63 0.05
CA LYS A 393 20.34 2.88 -0.04
C LYS A 393 19.45 3.05 1.20
N PHE A 394 20.10 3.27 2.35
CA PHE A 394 19.43 3.35 3.66
C PHE A 394 18.46 4.53 3.78
N ASP A 395 18.86 5.73 3.34
CA ASP A 395 18.04 6.94 3.45
C ASP A 395 16.75 6.84 2.64
N THR A 396 16.83 6.41 1.38
CA THR A 396 15.65 6.21 0.53
C THR A 396 14.77 5.06 1.03
N CYS A 397 15.35 4.04 1.68
CA CYS A 397 14.55 3.00 2.35
C CYS A 397 13.74 3.58 3.53
N ASN A 398 14.31 4.51 4.29
CA ASN A 398 13.58 5.20 5.35
C ASN A 398 12.45 6.06 4.77
N GLU A 399 12.74 6.89 3.76
CA GLU A 399 11.75 7.71 3.06
C GLU A 399 10.58 6.85 2.55
N TYR A 400 10.90 5.74 1.88
CA TYR A 400 9.94 4.75 1.42
C TYR A 400 9.02 4.23 2.54
N ILE A 401 9.60 3.77 3.66
CA ILE A 401 8.79 3.24 4.78
C ILE A 401 7.95 4.35 5.41
N PHE A 402 8.46 5.58 5.52
CA PHE A 402 7.68 6.71 5.99
C PHE A 402 6.50 7.06 5.07
N ASP A 403 6.68 6.94 3.75
CA ASP A 403 5.59 7.15 2.81
C ASP A 403 4.52 6.06 2.93
N LEU A 404 4.91 4.79 3.16
CA LEU A 404 3.96 3.74 3.53
C LEU A 404 3.20 4.06 4.83
N LEU A 405 3.89 4.58 5.84
CA LEU A 405 3.25 4.95 7.11
C LEU A 405 2.19 6.04 6.93
N LYS A 406 2.48 7.06 6.11
CA LYS A 406 1.51 8.13 5.78
C LYS A 406 0.28 7.59 5.05
N ILE A 407 0.49 6.63 4.14
CA ILE A 407 -0.59 5.98 3.39
C ILE A 407 -1.48 5.17 4.33
N TYR A 408 -0.88 4.35 5.21
CA TYR A 408 -1.64 3.48 6.11
C TYR A 408 -2.24 4.19 7.31
N SER A 409 -1.70 5.35 7.72
CA SER A 409 -2.26 6.16 8.81
C SER A 409 -3.57 6.86 8.43
N GLY A 410 -3.94 6.87 7.14
CA GLY A 410 -5.11 7.59 6.64
C GLY A 410 -4.93 9.12 6.63
N SER A 411 -3.70 9.61 6.82
CA SER A 411 -3.36 11.04 6.73
C SER A 411 -3.46 11.57 5.30
N THR A 412 -3.41 10.68 4.31
CA THR A 412 -3.49 10.99 2.87
C THR A 412 -4.90 10.71 2.34
N GLY A 413 -5.86 11.58 2.66
CA GLY A 413 -7.15 11.74 1.95
C GLY A 413 -8.19 10.61 2.00
N SER A 414 -7.80 9.34 2.20
CA SER A 414 -8.73 8.19 2.14
C SER A 414 -9.48 7.93 3.45
N HIS A 415 -9.07 8.55 4.56
CA HIS A 415 -9.62 8.33 5.92
C HIS A 415 -9.68 6.87 6.40
N ILE A 416 -9.12 5.91 5.66
CA ILE A 416 -9.11 4.49 6.02
C ILE A 416 -7.79 4.18 6.73
N TYR A 417 -7.86 4.01 8.05
CA TYR A 417 -6.73 3.55 8.84
C TYR A 417 -6.51 2.05 8.64
N ALA A 418 -5.47 1.69 7.89
CA ALA A 418 -5.08 0.30 7.66
C ALA A 418 -4.19 -0.21 8.80
N LYS A 419 -4.79 -0.45 9.97
CA LYS A 419 -4.08 -0.79 11.23
C LYS A 419 -2.98 -1.84 11.07
N ASN A 420 -3.28 -2.98 10.45
CA ASN A 420 -2.32 -4.08 10.33
C ASN A 420 -1.10 -3.71 9.49
N ALA A 421 -1.32 -3.06 8.34
CA ALA A 421 -0.26 -2.65 7.44
C ALA A 421 0.59 -1.51 8.02
N TYR A 422 -0.04 -0.59 8.76
CA TYR A 422 0.64 0.46 9.52
C TYR A 422 1.58 -0.12 10.59
N VAL A 423 1.06 -1.00 11.46
CA VAL A 423 1.85 -1.64 12.53
C VAL A 423 2.99 -2.48 11.93
N TYR A 424 2.73 -3.17 10.82
CA TYR A 424 3.76 -3.92 10.11
C TYR A 424 4.87 -3.02 9.57
N SER A 425 4.52 -1.91 8.91
CA SER A 425 5.48 -0.95 8.38
C SER A 425 6.35 -0.33 9.48
N LEU A 426 5.77 -0.03 10.63
CA LEU A 426 6.53 0.41 11.81
C LEU A 426 7.50 -0.66 12.29
N ARG A 427 7.09 -1.92 12.33
CA ARG A 427 7.98 -3.02 12.71
C ARG A 427 9.16 -3.12 11.73
N LEU A 428 8.91 -3.02 10.43
CA LEU A 428 9.97 -3.01 9.41
C LEU A 428 10.94 -1.86 9.60
N LEU A 429 10.45 -0.67 9.96
CA LEU A 429 11.29 0.48 10.28
C LEU A 429 12.17 0.21 11.51
N MET A 430 11.59 -0.35 12.58
CA MET A 430 12.33 -0.66 13.80
C MET A 430 13.37 -1.76 13.57
N GLU A 431 13.05 -2.79 12.80
CA GLU A 431 14.00 -3.83 12.37
C GLU A 431 15.13 -3.21 11.55
N LEU A 432 14.80 -2.35 10.58
CA LEU A 432 15.78 -1.64 9.76
C LEU A 432 16.76 -0.83 10.62
N TRP A 433 16.26 -0.06 11.58
CA TRP A 433 17.09 0.76 12.46
C TRP A 433 17.95 -0.10 13.39
N THR A 434 17.39 -1.16 13.96
CA THR A 434 18.12 -2.05 14.88
C THR A 434 19.27 -2.78 14.17
N GLU A 435 19.10 -3.16 12.90
CA GLU A 435 20.13 -3.87 12.13
C GLU A 435 21.22 -2.94 11.57
N SER A 436 20.89 -1.67 11.32
CA SER A 436 21.70 -0.78 10.49
C SER A 436 22.38 0.37 11.24
N VAL A 437 21.84 0.77 12.39
CA VAL A 437 22.26 1.96 13.16
C VAL A 437 22.97 1.54 14.44
N ASP A 438 23.87 2.40 14.94
CA ASP A 438 24.48 2.23 16.26
C ASP A 438 23.43 2.12 17.38
N HIS A 439 23.63 1.16 18.28
CA HIS A 439 22.68 0.84 19.36
C HIS A 439 22.52 2.00 20.36
N LYS A 440 23.59 2.74 20.69
CA LYS A 440 23.52 3.84 21.68
C LYS A 440 22.81 5.05 21.09
N SER A 441 23.12 5.39 19.84
CA SER A 441 22.42 6.46 19.13
C SER A 441 20.92 6.15 18.97
N LEU A 442 20.58 4.90 18.67
CA LEU A 442 19.19 4.46 18.53
C LEU A 442 18.46 4.45 19.88
N GLU A 443 19.10 3.99 20.95
CA GLU A 443 18.55 4.03 22.32
C GLU A 443 18.13 5.46 22.68
N SER A 444 19.03 6.43 22.52
CA SER A 444 18.76 7.84 22.85
C SER A 444 17.63 8.44 21.99
N ALA A 445 17.59 8.09 20.70
CA ALA A 445 16.54 8.56 19.78
C ALA A 445 15.16 8.02 20.18
N LEU A 446 15.04 6.72 20.44
CA LEU A 446 13.78 6.09 20.84
C LEU A 446 13.35 6.54 22.24
N GLU A 447 14.30 6.68 23.16
CA GLU A 447 14.07 7.23 24.50
C GLU A 447 13.38 8.60 24.40
N SER A 448 13.94 9.51 23.60
CA SER A 448 13.36 10.85 23.40
C SER A 448 11.93 10.80 22.84
N ILE A 449 11.62 9.86 21.95
CA ILE A 449 10.28 9.73 21.35
C ILE A 449 9.29 9.20 22.39
N VAL A 450 9.65 8.12 23.09
CA VAL A 450 8.79 7.44 24.06
C VAL A 450 8.48 8.38 25.23
N PHE A 451 9.50 8.99 25.85
CA PHE A 451 9.30 9.91 26.96
C PHE A 451 8.57 11.19 26.51
N GLY A 452 8.89 11.75 25.34
CA GLY A 452 8.20 12.92 24.80
C GLY A 452 6.71 12.67 24.54
N TYR A 453 6.32 11.44 24.17
CA TYR A 453 4.92 11.08 23.96
C TYR A 453 4.16 10.94 25.29
N PHE A 454 4.69 10.20 26.27
CA PHE A 454 3.98 9.94 27.52
C PHE A 454 4.04 11.11 28.51
N ASP A 455 5.17 11.79 28.64
CA ASP A 455 5.32 12.92 29.56
C ASP A 455 4.73 14.23 29.01
N LYS A 456 4.22 14.21 27.77
CA LYS A 456 3.67 15.37 27.05
C LYS A 456 4.63 16.57 27.01
N VAL A 457 5.94 16.31 27.15
CA VAL A 457 7.00 17.29 26.97
C VAL A 457 7.13 17.57 25.46
N ASP A 458 7.41 18.82 25.07
CA ASP A 458 7.53 19.22 23.66
C ASP A 458 8.35 18.22 22.83
N ARG A 459 7.66 17.40 22.03
CA ARG A 459 8.22 16.35 21.17
C ARG A 459 9.17 16.88 20.09
N TYR A 460 9.23 18.21 19.94
CA TYR A 460 9.99 18.93 18.92
C TYR A 460 11.26 19.62 19.46
N ARG A 461 11.58 19.45 20.75
CA ARG A 461 12.80 20.03 21.31
C ARG A 461 14.01 19.30 20.73
N LYS A 462 14.89 20.04 20.04
CA LYS A 462 16.20 19.54 19.58
C LYS A 462 16.91 18.83 20.74
N SER A 463 17.09 17.51 20.64
CA SER A 463 18.05 16.80 21.46
C SER A 463 19.44 17.36 21.14
N THR A 464 20.18 17.73 22.18
CA THR A 464 21.57 18.15 22.04
C THR A 464 22.37 16.93 21.61
N SER A 465 23.17 17.06 20.54
CA SER A 465 24.03 16.01 20.02
C SER A 465 24.85 15.37 21.15
N PRO A 466 24.92 14.03 21.26
CA PRO A 466 25.90 13.41 22.15
C PRO A 466 27.30 13.79 21.65
N ALA A 467 28.15 14.21 22.59
CA ALA A 467 29.55 14.50 22.31
C ALA A 467 30.23 13.27 21.69
N GLU A 468 31.01 13.50 20.64
CA GLU A 468 31.86 12.53 19.97
C GLU A 468 32.61 11.66 20.99
N THR A 469 32.23 10.39 21.10
CA THR A 469 33.02 9.41 21.85
C THR A 469 33.10 8.10 21.07
N GLN A 470 34.29 7.92 20.48
CA GLN A 470 34.92 6.69 19.98
C GLN A 470 34.00 5.61 19.38
N ASN A 471 34.01 5.58 18.06
CA ASN A 471 33.46 4.56 17.16
C ASN A 471 33.57 3.13 17.69
N ASP A 472 32.41 2.56 18.07
CA ASP A 472 32.22 1.12 18.12
C ASP A 472 32.13 0.59 16.67
N VAL A 473 32.86 -0.49 16.37
CA VAL A 473 33.26 -0.94 15.02
C VAL A 473 32.13 -1.63 14.21
N LYS A 474 30.85 -1.25 14.39
CA LYS A 474 29.71 -1.95 13.73
C LYS A 474 28.54 -1.12 13.20
N ALA A 475 28.55 0.21 13.25
CA ALA A 475 27.47 0.99 12.63
C ALA A 475 27.69 1.09 11.11
N LYS A 476 26.69 0.66 10.29
CA LYS A 476 26.77 0.77 8.82
C LYS A 476 26.28 2.14 8.33
N TYR A 477 25.34 2.77 9.05
CA TYR A 477 24.75 4.06 8.69
C TYR A 477 24.43 4.94 9.91
N ASP A 478 24.41 6.26 9.71
CA ASP A 478 24.04 7.25 10.72
C ASP A 478 22.55 7.62 10.64
N LEU A 479 21.88 7.72 11.79
CA LEU A 479 20.46 8.07 11.87
C LEU A 479 20.24 9.58 11.83
N LYS A 480 19.58 10.08 10.79
CA LYS A 480 19.27 11.50 10.62
C LYS A 480 18.16 11.97 11.57
N GLN A 481 18.34 13.16 12.17
CA GLN A 481 17.34 13.80 13.04
C GLN A 481 15.97 14.03 12.37
N VAL A 482 15.96 14.20 11.04
CA VAL A 482 14.73 14.36 10.25
C VAL A 482 13.83 13.13 10.39
N PHE A 483 14.40 11.92 10.35
CA PHE A 483 13.65 10.67 10.49
C PHE A 483 13.07 10.50 11.90
N ILE A 484 13.82 10.88 12.94
CA ILE A 484 13.35 10.87 14.33
C ILE A 484 12.14 11.81 14.48
N THR A 485 12.25 13.02 13.93
CA THR A 485 11.17 14.02 13.97
C THR A 485 9.93 13.56 13.20
N LEU A 486 10.14 12.92 12.04
CA LEU A 486 9.06 12.41 11.20
C LEU A 486 8.32 11.24 11.88
N LEU A 487 9.07 10.32 12.50
CA LEU A 487 8.48 9.23 13.30
C LEU A 487 7.65 9.79 14.46
N ALA A 488 8.18 10.73 15.23
CA ALA A 488 7.46 11.35 16.34
C ALA A 488 6.12 12.01 15.95
N LYS A 489 6.01 12.48 14.70
CA LYS A 489 4.78 13.07 14.13
C LYS A 489 3.79 12.01 13.64
N LEU A 490 4.27 10.91 13.07
CA LEU A 490 3.44 9.88 12.42
C LEU A 490 3.00 8.75 13.36
N VAL A 491 3.60 8.64 14.54
CA VAL A 491 3.26 7.58 15.50
C VAL A 491 1.94 7.86 16.21
N ASN A 492 0.99 6.94 16.06
CA ASN A 492 -0.25 6.87 16.83
C ASN A 492 -0.09 5.96 18.06
N ASP A 493 -1.16 5.78 18.83
CA ASP A 493 -1.18 4.93 20.02
C ASP A 493 -0.74 3.49 19.71
N ASP A 494 -1.30 2.88 18.64
CA ASP A 494 -0.93 1.52 18.22
C ASP A 494 0.57 1.40 17.88
N GLY A 495 1.10 2.39 17.18
CA GLY A 495 2.49 2.47 16.76
C GLY A 495 3.45 2.72 17.93
N MET A 496 3.02 3.50 18.92
CA MET A 496 3.83 3.79 20.10
C MET A 496 4.12 2.52 20.91
N SER A 497 3.19 1.55 20.88
CA SER A 497 3.42 0.24 21.47
C SER A 497 4.57 -0.52 20.81
N VAL A 498 4.72 -0.43 19.47
CA VAL A 498 5.81 -1.06 18.71
C VAL A 498 7.14 -0.38 19.00
N VAL A 499 7.15 0.96 18.95
CA VAL A 499 8.34 1.78 19.22
C VAL A 499 8.86 1.55 20.63
N THR A 500 7.96 1.49 21.62
CA THR A 500 8.32 1.21 23.02
C THR A 500 8.95 -0.18 23.17
N VAL A 501 8.40 -1.21 22.52
CA VAL A 501 8.96 -2.56 22.58
C VAL A 501 10.34 -2.61 21.93
N ALA A 502 10.55 -1.89 20.83
CA ALA A 502 11.88 -1.78 20.21
C ALA A 502 12.90 -1.14 21.16
N TYR A 503 12.51 -0.05 21.83
CA TYR A 503 13.33 0.60 22.87
C TYR A 503 13.67 -0.36 24.03
N LEU A 504 12.67 -1.07 24.56
CA LEU A 504 12.87 -2.01 25.67
C LEU A 504 13.80 -3.17 25.29
N LYS A 505 13.74 -3.67 24.05
CA LYS A 505 14.66 -4.70 23.54
C LYS A 505 16.10 -4.19 23.44
N LEU A 506 16.31 -2.92 23.10
CA LEU A 506 17.65 -2.33 23.12
C LEU A 506 18.22 -2.25 24.54
N LEU A 507 17.39 -1.84 25.52
CA LEU A 507 17.79 -1.85 26.92
C LEU A 507 18.09 -3.25 27.46
N GLU A 508 17.32 -4.25 27.02
CA GLU A 508 17.56 -5.64 27.36
C GLU A 508 18.89 -6.14 26.79
N ALA A 509 19.18 -5.83 25.53
CA ALA A 509 20.46 -6.16 24.91
C ALA A 509 21.65 -5.45 25.59
N ALA A 510 21.44 -4.25 26.14
CA ALA A 510 22.40 -3.52 26.95
C ALA A 510 22.54 -4.08 28.39
N GLY A 511 21.60 -4.91 28.86
CA GLY A 511 21.58 -5.45 30.21
C GLY A 511 21.04 -4.47 31.27
N ASP A 512 20.39 -3.37 30.88
CA ASP A 512 19.93 -2.30 31.77
C ASP A 512 18.58 -2.63 32.44
N ALA A 513 18.56 -3.68 33.27
CA ALA A 513 17.36 -4.15 33.97
C ALA A 513 16.72 -3.08 34.88
N VAL A 514 17.51 -2.16 35.41
CA VAL A 514 17.02 -1.05 36.26
C VAL A 514 16.15 -0.10 35.44
N LYS A 515 16.63 0.34 34.26
CA LYS A 515 15.85 1.23 33.38
C LYS A 515 14.54 0.57 32.96
N ILE A 516 14.57 -0.71 32.58
CA ILE A 516 13.37 -1.48 32.21
C ILE A 516 12.33 -1.48 33.33
N ARG A 517 12.74 -1.74 34.58
CA ARG A 517 11.83 -1.75 35.73
C ARG A 517 11.32 -0.34 36.08
N THR A 518 12.16 0.69 35.96
CA THR A 518 11.71 2.07 36.17
C THR A 518 10.68 2.50 35.12
N PHE A 519 10.88 2.09 33.86
CA PHE A 519 9.92 2.31 32.79
C PHE A 519 8.57 1.62 33.09
N PHE A 520 8.61 0.33 33.47
CA PHE A 520 7.41 -0.44 33.80
C PHE A 520 6.60 0.24 34.91
N ASN A 521 7.26 0.63 36.00
CA ASN A 521 6.58 1.26 37.14
C ASN A 521 5.93 2.60 36.78
N LYS A 522 6.50 3.34 35.82
CA LYS A 522 5.98 4.64 35.40
C LYS A 522 4.84 4.52 34.38
N TYR A 523 4.96 3.63 33.39
CA TYR A 523 4.10 3.66 32.20
C TYR A 523 3.25 2.41 31.96
N ALA A 524 3.42 1.31 32.70
CA ALA A 524 2.70 0.05 32.39
C ALA A 524 1.16 0.15 32.47
N GLN A 525 0.63 1.17 33.17
CA GLN A 525 -0.81 1.42 33.29
C GLN A 525 -1.37 2.33 32.20
N GLU A 526 -0.53 2.86 31.30
CA GLU A 526 -0.98 3.69 30.20
C GLU A 526 -1.92 2.93 29.26
N PHE A 527 -2.94 3.62 28.75
CA PHE A 527 -4.00 3.00 27.95
C PHE A 527 -3.46 2.28 26.70
N VAL A 528 -2.39 2.82 26.10
CA VAL A 528 -1.71 2.28 24.92
C VAL A 528 -1.25 0.83 25.12
N PHE A 529 -0.79 0.48 26.32
CA PHE A 529 -0.28 -0.87 26.60
C PHE A 529 -1.38 -1.85 26.99
N SER A 530 -2.59 -1.39 27.31
CA SER A 530 -3.68 -2.27 27.75
C SER A 530 -4.02 -3.36 26.73
N TYR A 531 -3.91 -3.04 25.43
CA TYR A 531 -4.22 -3.93 24.31
C TYR A 531 -2.98 -4.44 23.56
N SER A 532 -1.76 -4.06 23.95
CA SER A 532 -0.54 -4.43 23.23
C SER A 532 0.00 -5.80 23.66
N VAL A 533 -0.21 -6.82 22.82
CA VAL A 533 0.31 -8.18 23.08
C VAL A 533 1.85 -8.19 23.11
N GLN A 534 2.52 -7.41 22.26
CA GLN A 534 3.98 -7.39 22.17
C GLN A 534 4.62 -6.82 23.44
N PHE A 535 4.01 -5.80 24.02
CA PHE A 535 4.47 -5.19 25.26
C PHE A 535 4.42 -6.18 26.44
N TRP A 536 3.27 -6.83 26.65
CA TRP A 536 3.12 -7.79 27.74
C TRP A 536 3.97 -9.04 27.52
N LYS A 537 4.14 -9.48 26.27
CA LYS A 537 5.05 -10.56 25.92
C LYS A 537 6.48 -10.26 26.35
N PHE A 538 6.99 -9.07 26.04
CA PHE A 538 8.33 -8.66 26.45
C PHE A 538 8.52 -8.78 27.97
N PHE A 539 7.59 -8.26 28.79
CA PHE A 539 7.73 -8.31 30.25
C PHE A 539 7.55 -9.70 30.85
N VAL A 540 6.68 -10.53 30.27
CA VAL A 540 6.52 -11.93 30.69
C VAL A 540 7.80 -12.72 30.40
N GLU A 541 8.40 -12.55 29.22
CA GLU A 541 9.67 -13.20 28.85
C GLU A 541 10.84 -12.65 29.68
N PHE A 542 10.90 -11.33 29.89
CA PHE A 542 11.96 -10.67 30.65
C PHE A 542 11.98 -11.11 32.13
N GLU A 543 10.85 -11.03 32.86
CA GLU A 543 10.83 -11.45 34.26
C GLU A 543 10.75 -12.98 34.42
N GLY A 544 10.23 -13.70 33.43
CA GLY A 544 10.09 -15.16 33.46
C GLY A 544 11.36 -15.90 33.08
N TYR A 545 11.83 -15.75 31.84
CA TYR A 545 12.97 -16.51 31.32
C TYR A 545 14.31 -15.84 31.64
N ASN A 546 14.40 -14.51 31.57
CA ASN A 546 15.70 -13.82 31.67
C ASN A 546 16.10 -13.50 33.12
N GLN A 547 15.20 -12.91 33.91
CA GLN A 547 15.47 -12.55 35.31
C GLN A 547 15.01 -13.61 36.32
N VAL A 548 14.10 -14.51 35.92
CA VAL A 548 13.48 -15.56 36.76
C VAL A 548 12.93 -15.01 38.08
N ASN A 549 12.29 -13.85 38.03
CA ASN A 549 11.63 -13.23 39.18
C ASN A 549 10.14 -13.60 39.21
N LEU A 550 9.85 -14.69 39.92
CA LEU A 550 8.50 -15.26 40.00
C LEU A 550 7.47 -14.32 40.66
N ILE A 551 7.92 -13.43 41.56
CA ILE A 551 7.02 -12.50 42.27
C ILE A 551 6.58 -11.37 41.34
N ASN A 552 7.51 -10.79 40.59
CA ASN A 552 7.20 -9.80 39.57
C ASN A 552 6.36 -10.41 38.45
N LEU A 553 6.72 -11.61 38.00
CA LEU A 553 5.97 -12.34 36.98
C LEU A 553 4.51 -12.58 37.41
N ARG A 554 4.28 -13.01 38.66
CA ARG A 554 2.93 -13.15 39.21
C ARG A 554 2.15 -11.82 39.18
N SER A 555 2.81 -10.72 39.50
CA SER A 555 2.19 -9.38 39.49
C SER A 555 1.75 -8.97 38.08
N ILE A 556 2.61 -9.22 37.09
CA ILE A 556 2.33 -8.98 35.67
C ILE A 556 1.17 -9.85 35.18
N ILE A 557 1.19 -11.14 35.50
CA ILE A 557 0.14 -12.09 35.10
C ILE A 557 -1.20 -11.74 35.75
N ASN A 558 -1.22 -11.36 37.03
CA ASN A 558 -2.44 -10.89 37.70
C ASN A 558 -3.01 -9.64 37.00
N TYR A 559 -2.15 -8.70 36.58
CA TYR A 559 -2.61 -7.54 35.80
C TYR A 559 -3.22 -7.95 34.46
N ILE A 560 -2.53 -8.83 33.70
CA ILE A 560 -3.01 -9.35 32.41
C ILE A 560 -4.39 -10.01 32.57
N LYS A 561 -4.55 -10.83 33.60
CA LYS A 561 -5.78 -11.54 33.92
C LYS A 561 -6.95 -10.64 34.31
N GLU A 562 -6.69 -9.52 35.00
CA GLU A 562 -7.72 -8.72 35.66
C GLU A 562 -8.04 -7.38 34.97
N ARG A 563 -7.07 -6.78 34.28
CA ARG A 563 -7.15 -5.38 33.83
C ARG A 563 -6.81 -5.15 32.36
N SER A 564 -6.11 -6.09 31.71
CA SER A 564 -5.74 -5.91 30.30
C SER A 564 -6.94 -6.02 29.36
N SER A 565 -6.83 -5.43 28.18
CA SER A 565 -7.80 -5.52 27.07
C SER A 565 -7.32 -6.44 25.95
N LEU A 566 -6.46 -7.40 26.29
CA LEU A 566 -5.86 -8.34 25.35
C LEU A 566 -6.87 -9.38 24.82
N PRO A 567 -6.67 -9.90 23.60
CA PRO A 567 -7.42 -11.04 23.10
C PRO A 567 -7.29 -12.25 24.03
N GLN A 568 -8.39 -12.98 24.22
CA GLN A 568 -8.43 -14.12 25.13
C GLN A 568 -7.35 -15.18 24.81
N ARG A 569 -7.11 -15.47 23.53
CA ARG A 569 -6.04 -16.37 23.10
C ARG A 569 -4.65 -15.93 23.57
N ALA A 570 -4.39 -14.62 23.63
CA ALA A 570 -3.12 -14.11 24.12
C ALA A 570 -2.99 -14.29 25.64
N VAL A 571 -4.09 -14.10 26.38
CA VAL A 571 -4.11 -14.33 27.84
C VAL A 571 -3.90 -15.80 28.19
N GLU A 572 -4.51 -16.71 27.43
CA GLU A 572 -4.27 -18.16 27.57
C GLU A 572 -2.82 -18.53 27.30
N ALA A 573 -2.21 -17.97 26.25
CA ALA A 573 -0.80 -18.21 25.96
C ALA A 573 0.12 -17.69 27.09
N PHE A 574 -0.18 -16.54 27.68
CA PHE A 574 0.59 -16.04 28.84
C PHE A 574 0.40 -16.89 30.09
N LEU A 575 -0.78 -17.49 30.28
CA LEU A 575 -1.03 -18.46 31.34
C LEU A 575 -0.23 -19.74 31.16
N ASP A 576 -0.14 -20.23 29.92
CA ASP A 576 0.69 -21.38 29.56
C ASP A 576 2.17 -21.12 29.86
N ILE A 577 2.69 -19.97 29.41
CA ILE A 577 4.07 -19.56 29.68
C ILE A 577 4.31 -19.44 31.19
N TYR A 578 3.38 -18.84 31.93
CA TYR A 578 3.51 -18.72 33.39
C TYR A 578 3.52 -20.09 34.08
N HIS A 579 2.66 -21.01 33.65
CA HIS A 579 2.62 -22.38 34.18
C HIS A 579 3.91 -23.15 33.89
N GLU A 580 4.46 -23.03 32.67
CA GLU A 580 5.74 -23.63 32.28
C GLU A 580 6.89 -23.10 33.16
N VAL A 581 7.04 -21.77 33.28
CA VAL A 581 8.09 -21.15 34.08
C VAL A 581 8.00 -21.55 35.56
N ILE A 582 6.78 -21.68 36.11
CA ILE A 582 6.58 -22.12 37.49
C ILE A 582 6.91 -23.62 37.66
N CYS A 583 6.53 -24.47 36.71
CA CYS A 583 6.86 -25.89 36.73
C CYS A 583 8.38 -26.12 36.71
N ASP A 584 9.10 -25.41 35.86
CA ASP A 584 10.56 -25.50 35.77
C ASP A 584 11.26 -24.99 37.03
N ASN A 585 10.66 -24.02 37.72
CA ASN A 585 11.19 -23.37 38.92
C ASN A 585 10.44 -23.76 40.20
N LEU A 586 9.83 -24.95 40.24
CA LEU A 586 8.90 -25.35 41.31
C LEU A 586 9.48 -25.21 42.71
N LYS A 587 10.76 -25.56 42.88
CA LYS A 587 11.46 -25.44 44.18
C LYS A 587 11.46 -24.01 44.72
N MET A 588 11.65 -23.01 43.85
CA MET A 588 11.58 -21.61 44.23
C MET A 588 10.15 -21.15 44.46
N ALA A 589 9.20 -21.60 43.62
CA ALA A 589 7.77 -21.28 43.73
C ALA A 589 7.11 -21.82 45.02
N MET A 590 7.64 -22.90 45.61
CA MET A 590 7.16 -23.44 46.88
C MET A 590 7.64 -22.65 48.10
N ILE A 591 8.77 -21.95 48.00
CA ILE A 591 9.38 -21.18 49.10
C ILE A 591 8.88 -19.74 49.07
N LEU A 592 8.78 -19.16 47.87
CA LEU A 592 8.40 -17.77 47.68
C LEU A 592 6.88 -17.60 47.79
N LYS A 593 6.48 -16.48 48.39
CA LYS A 593 5.08 -16.04 48.44
C LYS A 593 4.87 -14.89 47.47
N GLY A 594 3.69 -14.88 46.85
CA GLY A 594 3.28 -13.79 45.96
C GLY A 594 3.04 -12.47 46.71
N PRO A 595 2.74 -11.39 45.97
CA PRO A 595 2.60 -10.03 46.52
C PRO A 595 1.53 -9.91 47.63
N ASN A 596 0.46 -10.71 47.54
CA ASN A 596 -0.64 -10.75 48.49
C ASN A 596 -0.54 -11.92 49.48
N ASN A 597 0.67 -12.49 49.66
CA ASN A 597 0.92 -13.70 50.45
C ASN A 597 0.28 -14.97 49.87
N GLU A 598 -0.02 -14.96 48.55
CA GLU A 598 -0.57 -16.08 47.80
C GLU A 598 0.52 -17.12 47.46
N ASP A 599 0.12 -18.38 47.29
CA ASP A 599 1.02 -19.44 46.81
C ASP A 599 1.30 -19.27 45.32
N LEU A 600 2.58 -19.23 44.92
CA LEU A 600 2.95 -19.07 43.51
C LEU A 600 2.71 -20.32 42.67
N HIS A 601 2.62 -21.49 43.31
CA HIS A 601 2.38 -22.80 42.70
C HIS A 601 0.90 -23.17 42.61
N ASP A 602 0.00 -22.24 42.93
CA ASP A 602 -1.45 -22.40 42.80
C ASP A 602 -1.89 -22.65 41.34
N THR A 603 -1.06 -22.27 40.37
CA THR A 603 -1.18 -22.62 38.96
C THR A 603 -1.34 -24.11 38.71
N LEU A 604 -0.70 -24.98 39.51
CA LEU A 604 -0.80 -26.44 39.34
C LEU A 604 -2.23 -26.96 39.51
N ILE A 605 -3.08 -26.19 40.18
CA ILE A 605 -4.48 -26.53 40.47
C ILE A 605 -5.43 -25.66 39.65
N TYR A 606 -5.16 -24.36 39.56
CA TYR A 606 -6.07 -23.40 38.97
C TYR A 606 -5.84 -23.10 37.49
N HIS A 607 -4.77 -23.61 36.86
CA HIS A 607 -4.45 -23.34 35.45
C HIS A 607 -5.65 -23.48 34.51
N ASP A 608 -6.35 -24.61 34.54
CA ASP A 608 -7.49 -24.87 33.65
C ASP A 608 -8.71 -24.02 34.04
N LEU A 609 -8.89 -23.73 35.33
CA LEU A 609 -9.95 -22.85 35.82
C LEU A 609 -9.72 -21.41 35.32
N GLU A 610 -8.48 -20.94 35.34
CA GLU A 610 -8.09 -19.60 34.92
C GLU A 610 -8.17 -19.40 33.40
N LYS A 611 -8.09 -20.48 32.61
CA LYS A 611 -8.38 -20.45 31.16
C LYS A 611 -9.87 -20.45 30.84
N SER A 612 -10.71 -20.91 31.77
CA SER A 612 -12.15 -21.01 31.52
C SER A 612 -12.79 -19.64 31.23
N HIS A 613 -13.72 -19.61 30.27
CA HIS A 613 -14.49 -18.41 29.91
C HIS A 613 -15.67 -18.13 30.85
N GLY A 614 -15.83 -18.92 31.91
CA GLY A 614 -16.97 -18.82 32.80
C GLY A 614 -16.93 -17.54 33.65
N VAL A 615 -17.86 -16.61 33.44
CA VAL A 615 -17.98 -15.38 34.24
C VAL A 615 -18.21 -15.67 35.73
N PHE A 616 -18.79 -16.82 36.07
CA PHE A 616 -19.06 -17.22 37.46
C PHE A 616 -17.97 -18.13 38.06
N GLY A 617 -17.22 -18.87 37.23
CA GLY A 617 -16.14 -19.76 37.66
C GLY A 617 -14.76 -19.09 37.71
N ASN A 618 -14.53 -18.10 36.84
CA ASN A 618 -13.26 -17.39 36.72
C ASN A 618 -13.43 -15.93 37.15
N ALA A 619 -13.13 -15.65 38.41
CA ALA A 619 -13.26 -14.31 38.98
C ALA A 619 -12.33 -13.28 38.31
N SER A 620 -11.14 -13.68 37.86
CA SER A 620 -10.24 -12.81 37.10
C SER A 620 -10.81 -12.42 35.74
N ALA A 621 -11.33 -13.38 34.96
CA ALA A 621 -11.97 -13.10 33.68
C ALA A 621 -13.20 -12.21 33.87
N ALA A 622 -14.00 -12.43 34.92
CA ALA A 622 -15.13 -11.57 35.25
C ALA A 622 -14.70 -10.12 35.50
N ARG A 623 -13.63 -9.91 36.29
CA ARG A 623 -13.07 -8.57 36.56
C ARG A 623 -12.55 -7.90 35.29
N ARG A 624 -11.84 -8.63 34.43
CA ARG A 624 -11.33 -8.13 33.14
C ARG A 624 -12.45 -7.72 32.21
N MET A 625 -13.44 -8.58 32.04
CA MET A 625 -14.61 -8.29 31.19
C MET A 625 -15.41 -7.11 31.76
N ALA A 626 -15.56 -7.01 33.07
CA ALA A 626 -16.22 -5.88 33.72
C ALA A 626 -15.50 -4.54 33.47
N ASN A 627 -14.16 -4.54 33.46
CA ASN A 627 -13.35 -3.35 33.19
C ASN A 627 -13.39 -2.91 31.73
N ASN A 628 -13.44 -3.87 30.79
CA ASN A 628 -13.42 -3.60 29.36
C ASN A 628 -14.81 -3.36 28.74
N ASN A 629 -15.88 -3.67 29.47
CA ASN A 629 -17.25 -3.55 28.95
C ASN A 629 -17.71 -2.07 28.93
N SER A 630 -18.07 -1.57 27.73
CA SER A 630 -18.55 -0.21 27.52
C SER A 630 -19.83 0.11 28.29
N TYR A 631 -20.81 -0.80 28.30
CA TYR A 631 -22.07 -0.61 29.04
C TYR A 631 -21.84 -0.42 30.54
N ILE A 632 -20.90 -1.16 31.13
CA ILE A 632 -20.57 -1.01 32.56
C ILE A 632 -19.87 0.34 32.82
N ARG A 633 -19.00 0.79 31.92
CA ARG A 633 -18.36 2.12 31.99
C ARG A 633 -19.37 3.25 31.85
N ASP A 634 -20.34 3.12 30.94
CA ASP A 634 -21.40 4.12 30.75
C ASP A 634 -22.33 4.16 31.97
N LEU A 635 -22.65 3.01 32.56
CA LEU A 635 -23.42 2.95 33.80
C LEU A 635 -22.69 3.62 34.97
N GLU A 636 -21.38 3.42 35.08
CA GLU A 636 -20.54 4.09 36.08
C GLU A 636 -20.54 5.61 35.88
N ALA A 637 -20.36 6.07 34.64
CA ALA A 637 -20.39 7.49 34.28
C ALA A 637 -21.76 8.13 34.53
N GLN A 638 -22.85 7.45 34.17
CA GLN A 638 -24.22 7.93 34.42
C GLN A 638 -24.56 8.00 35.90
N ARG A 639 -24.12 7.02 36.71
CA ARG A 639 -24.33 7.05 38.17
C ARG A 639 -23.48 8.13 38.84
N SER A 640 -22.29 8.40 38.30
CA SER A 640 -21.42 9.48 38.76
C SER A 640 -21.98 10.87 38.40
N ALA A 641 -22.57 11.03 37.21
CA ALA A 641 -23.15 12.30 36.75
C ALA A 641 -24.48 12.69 37.42
N LYS A 642 -25.22 11.73 37.97
CA LYS A 642 -26.54 11.98 38.61
C LYS A 642 -26.46 12.49 40.06
N ASN A 643 -25.29 12.46 40.70
CA ASN A 643 -25.15 12.76 42.13
C ASN A 643 -24.20 13.94 42.40
N ASN A 644 -24.75 15.16 42.41
CA ASN A 644 -24.04 16.40 42.84
C ASN A 644 -24.15 16.69 44.36
N SER A 645 -24.55 15.71 45.19
CA SER A 645 -24.64 15.90 46.64
C SER A 645 -23.35 15.47 47.34
N SER A 646 -22.92 16.26 48.34
CA SER A 646 -21.64 16.18 49.06
C SER A 646 -21.41 14.92 49.91
N HIS A 647 -22.16 13.84 49.71
CA HIS A 647 -22.07 12.60 50.48
C HIS A 647 -21.91 11.33 49.62
N TYR A 648 -21.51 11.47 48.35
CA TYR A 648 -21.13 10.31 47.55
C TYR A 648 -19.62 10.08 47.63
N SER A 649 -19.21 8.97 48.23
CA SER A 649 -17.87 8.43 48.02
C SER A 649 -17.89 7.58 46.74
N PRO A 650 -17.01 7.83 45.75
CA PRO A 650 -16.87 7.00 44.54
C PRO A 650 -16.63 5.49 44.77
N SER A 651 -16.53 5.04 46.02
CA SER A 651 -16.14 3.68 46.43
C SER A 651 -17.21 2.59 46.30
N ASN A 652 -18.48 2.91 45.99
CA ASN A 652 -19.58 1.93 46.05
C ASN A 652 -20.00 1.34 44.68
N PHE A 653 -19.37 1.72 43.56
CA PHE A 653 -19.65 1.10 42.26
C PHE A 653 -18.71 -0.08 42.01
N ASN A 654 -19.18 -1.30 42.29
CA ASN A 654 -18.44 -2.51 41.98
C ASN A 654 -18.76 -2.98 40.55
N ARG A 655 -17.82 -2.73 39.62
CA ARG A 655 -17.93 -3.11 38.20
C ARG A 655 -18.17 -4.60 38.00
N GLU A 656 -17.50 -5.45 38.77
CA GLU A 656 -17.62 -6.91 38.66
C GLU A 656 -19.04 -7.37 39.02
N GLN A 657 -19.61 -6.85 40.10
CA GLN A 657 -20.95 -7.22 40.51
C GLN A 657 -22.01 -6.77 39.51
N GLU A 658 -21.88 -5.56 38.95
CA GLU A 658 -22.80 -5.07 37.92
C GLU A 658 -22.63 -5.85 36.60
N TYR A 659 -21.42 -6.24 36.23
CA TYR A 659 -21.18 -7.11 35.08
C TYR A 659 -21.78 -8.51 35.27
N ARG A 660 -21.63 -9.12 36.45
CA ARG A 660 -22.28 -10.41 36.77
C ARG A 660 -23.80 -10.29 36.73
N ARG A 661 -24.39 -9.19 37.21
CA ARG A 661 -25.84 -8.92 37.09
C ARG A 661 -26.26 -8.75 35.63
N PHE A 662 -25.46 -8.05 34.83
CA PHE A 662 -25.69 -7.92 33.39
C PHE A 662 -25.66 -9.29 32.71
N ALA A 663 -24.64 -10.10 32.98
CA ALA A 663 -24.53 -11.46 32.45
C ALA A 663 -25.72 -12.34 32.88
N LYS A 664 -26.22 -12.22 34.11
CA LYS A 664 -27.41 -12.97 34.56
C LYS A 664 -28.65 -12.75 33.69
N ARG A 665 -28.81 -11.57 33.09
CA ARG A 665 -30.01 -11.22 32.30
C ARG A 665 -30.18 -12.02 31.02
N HIS A 666 -29.11 -12.59 30.47
CA HIS A 666 -29.16 -13.39 29.24
C HIS A 666 -28.76 -14.85 29.46
N VAL A 667 -28.72 -15.33 30.72
CA VAL A 667 -28.29 -16.71 31.03
C VAL A 667 -29.23 -17.75 30.41
N ILE A 668 -30.53 -17.47 30.40
CA ILE A 668 -31.54 -18.39 29.85
C ILE A 668 -31.57 -18.31 28.32
N HIS A 669 -31.47 -17.09 27.78
CA HIS A 669 -31.56 -16.81 26.35
C HIS A 669 -30.44 -15.86 25.92
N PRO A 670 -29.38 -16.35 25.25
CA PRO A 670 -28.30 -15.51 24.74
C PRO A 670 -28.82 -14.39 23.84
N GLY A 671 -28.38 -13.16 24.07
CA GLY A 671 -28.81 -11.98 23.30
C GLY A 671 -30.15 -11.38 23.73
N ILE A 672 -30.93 -12.06 24.58
CA ILE A 672 -32.17 -11.53 25.15
C ILE A 672 -31.94 -11.13 26.60
N PHE A 673 -32.01 -9.83 26.89
CA PHE A 673 -31.80 -9.31 28.23
C PHE A 673 -33.11 -9.23 29.00
N GLN A 674 -33.35 -10.18 29.90
CA GLN A 674 -34.52 -10.21 30.76
C GLN A 674 -34.14 -10.10 32.24
N ASP A 675 -34.82 -9.24 32.98
CA ASP A 675 -34.70 -9.20 34.45
C ASP A 675 -35.50 -10.38 35.03
N ILE A 676 -34.80 -11.38 35.55
CA ILE A 676 -35.41 -12.57 36.16
C ILE A 676 -35.90 -12.22 37.58
N PRO A 677 -37.08 -12.72 38.01
CA PRO A 677 -37.51 -12.62 39.40
C PRO A 677 -36.54 -13.34 40.33
N GLU A 678 -35.93 -12.61 41.27
CA GLU A 678 -34.96 -13.17 42.22
C GLU A 678 -35.49 -13.05 43.66
N LYS A 679 -35.32 -14.11 44.44
CA LYS A 679 -35.53 -14.05 45.90
C LYS A 679 -34.31 -13.37 46.53
N ILE A 680 -34.52 -12.21 47.16
CA ILE A 680 -33.47 -11.39 47.81
C ILE A 680 -33.17 -11.88 49.22
N SER A 681 -34.19 -12.39 49.92
CA SER A 681 -33.99 -12.96 51.25
C SER A 681 -33.00 -14.12 51.13
N PRO A 682 -31.91 -14.14 51.92
CA PRO A 682 -31.02 -15.29 51.94
C PRO A 682 -31.89 -16.52 52.19
N THR A 683 -31.77 -17.53 51.32
CA THR A 683 -32.10 -18.88 51.75
C THR A 683 -31.17 -19.11 52.92
N GLU A 684 -31.71 -19.06 54.14
CA GLU A 684 -31.04 -19.70 55.25
C GLU A 684 -30.89 -21.14 54.78
N ASP A 685 -29.69 -21.51 54.31
CA ASP A 685 -29.30 -22.90 54.12
C ASP A 685 -29.80 -23.62 55.35
N GLU A 686 -30.54 -24.71 55.18
CA GLU A 686 -31.27 -25.44 56.22
C GLU A 686 -30.39 -25.68 57.45
N LYS A 687 -30.27 -24.67 58.31
CA LYS A 687 -29.56 -24.78 59.58
C LYS A 687 -30.53 -25.56 60.40
N PHE A 688 -30.24 -26.85 60.58
CA PHE A 688 -30.99 -27.71 61.47
C PHE A 688 -31.21 -26.97 62.79
N ILE A 689 -32.45 -26.57 63.02
CA ILE A 689 -32.85 -25.91 64.24
C ILE A 689 -32.81 -27.00 65.30
N SER A 690 -31.98 -26.83 66.33
CA SER A 690 -31.95 -27.77 67.45
C SER A 690 -33.34 -27.79 68.10
N LEU A 691 -33.93 -28.97 68.27
CA LEU A 691 -35.25 -29.14 68.92
C LEU A 691 -35.25 -28.75 70.42
N LEU A 692 -34.08 -28.41 70.96
CA LEU A 692 -33.87 -27.97 72.34
C LEU A 692 -33.82 -26.44 72.48
N ASP A 693 -33.94 -25.70 71.39
CA ASP A 693 -33.83 -24.23 71.38
C ASP A 693 -35.24 -23.61 71.52
N ASP A 694 -35.62 -23.25 72.74
CA ASP A 694 -36.97 -22.73 73.08
C ASP A 694 -37.29 -21.35 72.45
N ASN A 695 -36.30 -20.67 71.88
CA ASN A 695 -36.42 -19.36 71.24
C ASN A 695 -36.07 -19.39 69.74
N ALA A 696 -36.55 -20.41 69.02
CA ALA A 696 -36.43 -20.47 67.56
C ALA A 696 -37.09 -19.24 66.92
N LYS A 697 -36.30 -18.41 66.23
CA LYS A 697 -36.81 -17.23 65.51
C LYS A 697 -37.54 -17.67 64.25
N ILE A 698 -38.76 -17.18 64.05
CA ILE A 698 -39.52 -17.41 62.82
C ILE A 698 -38.72 -16.83 61.64
N PRO A 699 -38.48 -17.61 60.56
CA PRO A 699 -37.79 -17.11 59.39
C PRO A 699 -38.52 -15.88 58.83
N PRO A 700 -37.81 -14.80 58.47
CA PRO A 700 -38.46 -13.63 57.89
C PRO A 700 -39.14 -14.01 56.56
N PRO A 701 -40.27 -13.35 56.21
CA PRO A 701 -40.96 -13.66 54.97
C PRO A 701 -40.04 -13.42 53.75
N PRO A 702 -40.18 -14.25 52.70
CA PRO A 702 -39.33 -14.14 51.53
C PRO A 702 -39.56 -12.79 50.83
N LYS A 703 -38.47 -12.08 50.57
CA LYS A 703 -38.49 -10.83 49.80
C LYS A 703 -38.10 -11.15 48.36
N TYR A 704 -38.89 -10.69 47.40
CA TYR A 704 -38.64 -10.89 45.97
C TYR A 704 -38.32 -9.57 45.26
N LYS A 705 -37.51 -9.66 44.20
CA LYS A 705 -37.18 -8.57 43.27
C LYS A 705 -37.69 -8.90 41.87
N ASN A 706 -38.03 -7.87 41.08
CA ASN A 706 -38.36 -8.00 39.65
C ASN A 706 -39.57 -8.92 39.34
N VAL A 707 -40.47 -9.15 40.30
CA VAL A 707 -41.67 -10.00 40.10
C VAL A 707 -42.61 -9.38 39.06
N ASP A 708 -42.68 -8.06 39.03
CA ASP A 708 -43.40 -7.23 38.05
C ASP A 708 -42.88 -7.41 36.62
N LYS A 709 -41.60 -7.76 36.47
CA LYS A 709 -40.94 -7.91 35.17
C LYS A 709 -41.02 -9.33 34.59
N ALA A 710 -41.56 -10.29 35.35
CA ALA A 710 -41.75 -11.66 34.89
C ALA A 710 -42.59 -11.77 33.61
N PHE A 711 -43.57 -10.86 33.44
CA PHE A 711 -44.47 -10.80 32.29
C PHE A 711 -44.17 -9.63 31.35
N GLY A 712 -43.01 -8.98 31.49
CA GLY A 712 -42.61 -7.87 30.63
C GLY A 712 -42.42 -8.30 29.17
N PRO A 713 -42.69 -7.43 28.18
CA PRO A 713 -42.50 -7.76 26.77
C PRO A 713 -41.03 -8.07 26.47
N VAL A 714 -40.78 -9.22 25.84
CA VAL A 714 -39.45 -9.63 25.37
C VAL A 714 -39.04 -8.75 24.21
N LYS A 715 -37.99 -7.95 24.39
CA LYS A 715 -37.38 -7.18 23.30
C LYS A 715 -36.37 -8.07 22.58
N TYR A 716 -36.76 -8.59 21.42
CA TYR A 716 -35.83 -9.24 20.51
C TYR A 716 -34.92 -8.17 19.88
N PRO A 717 -33.63 -8.46 19.65
CA PRO A 717 -32.79 -7.60 18.82
C PRO A 717 -33.41 -7.48 17.42
N GLU A 718 -33.31 -6.30 16.80
CA GLU A 718 -33.66 -6.12 15.38
C GLU A 718 -32.70 -6.99 14.55
N GLU A 719 -33.25 -7.79 13.64
CA GLU A 719 -32.48 -8.69 12.74
C GLU A 719 -31.51 -7.93 11.83
#